data_AF-A0A3G2C8W7-F1
#
_entry.id   AF-A0A3G2C8W7-F1
#
_cell.length_a   1.000
_cell.length_b   1.000
_cell.length_c   1.000
_cell.angle_alpha   90.00
_cell.angle_beta   90.00
_cell.angle_gamma   90.00
#
_symmetry.space_group_name_H-M   'P 1'
#
loop_
_entity.id
_entity.type
_entity.pdbx_description
1 polymer ?
#
loop_
_entity_poly.entity_id
_entity_poly.type
_entity_poly.pdbx_seq_one_letter_code
_entity_poly.pdbx_strand_id
1 'polypeptide(L)'
;MNDVTVVTSVTYPSPESLALVADVQYHEPYLSAALNRKFRGIVDPGFYAGFLPKPGGGMNLLITSVDGDKTAGAASVDIGEFYQVTIQHRKDISLALSAGKKYAIVLKGRYLLGEDTYQVNTASHIHAAEFVARTYTDSYQLGDGELLVCTVNIPAGVSAITQEMIDTSERINRTIGIDISDSVTSSRSDVAASSLAVKKAYDLAKSKYTAQDASTTQKGLVQLSSETNSDSETMAATPKAIKSVKDLADTKAPIESPSLTGTPTAPTAAQGTNSTQIANTAFVKAAITALINGAPGTLDTLKEIAAAINNDPNFSTTINNALALKAPLASPALTGIPTAPTAAQGTNNTQIATTAYVRAAISALVGSSPEALDTLNELAAALGNDPNFATTMTNALAGKQPLDATLTALAGLATGANKLPYFTGTDTVSQTDLTSVGRDILAKTSVLAVIQYLGLRELGTSGEKIPLLSTANTWSARQTFNGGITGALTGNADTATKLKTARKINNVSFDGSADITLTPENLGVTSLTFEKNNGEMPIDADLNTFGPVEAYLGVWSKATSTNATLEKNFPEDNAVGVLEVFAAGNFAGTQRFTTRDGNVYIRRLANKWNGSDGPWGIWRHTQSATRPLSTTIDLNTLGAAEHLGLWRNSSSAIASYERNYPEEGGFAQGMLEILEGGNYGRTQRYTTRRGNMYVRCLAASWDASNPQWEPWLKVGHQSESRYYDGDLNDVTSPGIYSVTGKATNGPILDGNGVTVLGILEVLRRFDGVNVWQRYTTAGTGATLKGRTFERVYTGSSWSEWREVYTSYSLPLNLGIGGAVAKLTSLDWQTYDFVPGSLITVRLDNMTNIPDGMDWGVIDGNLINIAVGPSDDTGTGRSMHVWRSTVSKANYRFFMVRISGNPGSRTITARRVPIIDEAQTWGAKQTFSAGLSGELSGNAATATKLKTARKINNVSFDGSGDIEVLPVGVPLPWPSDTVPSGYALMQGQTFDKSAYPKLAAAYPSGVIPDMRGWTIKGKPASGRDVLSLEQDGIKSHTHSASASNTDLGTKTTSSFDYGTKSTNNTGAHTHNVSGTANSAGAHTHTVPLRRPNSGGMNFDWLDGASSGTVVGNGTVPSSGAHTHSVSGTATSAGAHAHTVGIGAHTHSVAIGSHGHTITVNAAGNAENTVKNIAFNYIVRLA
;
A
#
# COMPACT_ATOMS: atom_id res chain seq x y z
N MET A 1 6.67 -28.70 -5.92
CA MET A 1 5.93 -29.71 -5.14
C MET A 1 5.91 -30.98 -5.96
N ASN A 2 6.17 -32.09 -5.27
CA ASN A 2 6.55 -33.40 -5.77
C ASN A 2 5.48 -34.08 -6.62
N ASP A 3 5.91 -34.72 -7.71
CA ASP A 3 5.55 -36.11 -8.00
C ASP A 3 6.56 -36.71 -8.98
N VAL A 4 7.49 -37.50 -8.43
CA VAL A 4 8.39 -38.37 -9.21
C VAL A 4 8.12 -39.79 -8.73
N THR A 5 7.29 -40.51 -9.48
CA THR A 5 7.16 -41.96 -9.37
C THR A 5 8.28 -42.59 -10.20
N VAL A 6 9.26 -43.18 -9.52
CA VAL A 6 10.34 -43.95 -10.14
C VAL A 6 9.76 -45.24 -10.69
N VAL A 7 9.76 -45.41 -12.02
CA VAL A 7 9.52 -46.70 -12.68
C VAL A 7 10.84 -47.47 -12.73
N THR A 8 10.79 -48.69 -12.21
CA THR A 8 11.88 -49.65 -12.06
C THR A 8 12.49 -50.09 -13.40
N SER A 9 13.83 -50.08 -13.46
CA SER A 9 14.75 -50.64 -14.46
C SER A 9 14.15 -51.38 -15.68
N VAL A 10 13.95 -50.67 -16.79
CA VAL A 10 13.79 -51.27 -18.12
C VAL A 10 15.18 -51.56 -18.69
N THR A 11 15.43 -52.79 -19.17
CA THR A 11 16.71 -53.17 -19.78
C THR A 11 16.56 -53.16 -21.30
N TYR A 12 17.39 -52.36 -21.98
CA TYR A 12 17.35 -52.14 -23.43
C TYR A 12 18.56 -52.83 -24.10
N PRO A 13 18.42 -53.43 -25.30
CA PRO A 13 19.56 -53.96 -26.02
C PRO A 13 20.40 -52.80 -26.58
N SER A 14 21.74 -52.93 -26.54
CA SER A 14 22.62 -51.89 -27.08
C SER A 14 22.35 -51.70 -28.59
N PRO A 15 22.19 -50.46 -29.09
CA PRO A 15 22.02 -50.19 -30.52
C PRO A 15 23.20 -50.69 -31.40
N GLU A 16 24.36 -50.99 -30.83
CA GLU A 16 25.51 -51.58 -31.53
C GLU A 16 25.42 -53.12 -31.62
N SER A 17 24.58 -53.73 -30.79
CA SER A 17 24.36 -55.18 -30.77
C SER A 17 23.35 -55.64 -31.83
N LEU A 18 22.41 -54.77 -32.23
CA LEU A 18 21.35 -55.04 -33.19
C LEU A 18 21.82 -54.93 -34.66
N ALA A 19 21.27 -55.79 -35.53
CA ALA A 19 21.56 -55.77 -36.97
C ALA A 19 20.79 -54.67 -37.73
N LEU A 20 19.55 -54.38 -37.30
CA LEU A 20 18.74 -53.24 -37.75
C LEU A 20 18.43 -52.35 -36.56
N VAL A 21 18.50 -51.03 -36.77
CA VAL A 21 18.14 -50.03 -35.76
C VAL A 21 17.19 -49.02 -36.40
N ALA A 22 16.03 -48.79 -35.78
CA ALA A 22 15.03 -47.83 -36.22
C ALA A 22 14.90 -46.66 -35.23
N ASP A 23 14.62 -45.46 -35.71
CA ASP A 23 14.39 -44.29 -34.84
C ASP A 23 12.98 -44.32 -34.24
N VAL A 24 12.82 -44.92 -33.05
CA VAL A 24 11.53 -45.11 -32.35
C VAL A 24 11.68 -44.76 -30.85
N GLN A 25 10.83 -43.86 -30.32
CA GLN A 25 10.83 -43.43 -28.91
C GLN A 25 9.55 -43.91 -28.19
N TYR A 26 9.67 -44.35 -26.93
CA TYR A 26 8.55 -44.93 -26.16
C TYR A 26 7.81 -43.87 -25.31
N HIS A 27 6.47 -43.98 -25.30
CA HIS A 27 5.48 -43.11 -24.62
C HIS A 27 5.51 -41.61 -24.96
N GLU A 28 5.24 -41.19 -26.20
CA GLU A 28 5.24 -39.75 -26.56
C GLU A 28 3.86 -39.05 -26.58
N PRO A 29 3.53 -38.20 -25.56
CA PRO A 29 2.55 -37.10 -25.62
C PRO A 29 3.17 -35.72 -25.95
N TYR A 30 2.32 -34.73 -26.28
CA TYR A 30 2.60 -33.46 -27.00
C TYR A 30 3.91 -32.72 -26.67
N LEU A 31 4.96 -33.05 -27.44
CA LEU A 31 6.24 -32.33 -27.49
C LEU A 31 6.67 -32.15 -28.96
N SER A 32 7.63 -31.26 -29.19
CA SER A 32 8.32 -31.05 -30.47
C SER A 32 8.97 -32.33 -31.06
N ALA A 33 9.00 -33.44 -30.32
CA ALA A 33 9.40 -34.77 -30.78
C ALA A 33 8.45 -35.34 -31.85
N ALA A 34 7.16 -35.11 -31.64
CA ALA A 34 6.13 -35.28 -32.66
C ALA A 34 6.18 -34.19 -33.74
N LEU A 35 7.07 -33.19 -33.66
CA LEU A 35 7.24 -32.10 -34.63
C LEU A 35 8.53 -32.24 -35.47
N ASN A 36 9.54 -32.96 -34.98
CA ASN A 36 10.83 -33.15 -35.67
C ASN A 36 11.02 -34.55 -36.28
N ARG A 37 10.22 -35.57 -35.88
CA ARG A 37 9.87 -36.66 -36.82
C ARG A 37 9.27 -36.08 -38.13
N LYS A 38 8.76 -34.84 -38.04
CA LYS A 38 8.18 -33.98 -39.08
C LYS A 38 9.08 -32.88 -39.66
N PHE A 39 10.39 -33.04 -39.72
CA PHE A 39 11.11 -32.44 -40.86
C PHE A 39 11.12 -33.41 -42.05
N ARG A 40 9.90 -33.88 -42.35
CA ARG A 40 9.51 -34.77 -43.44
C ARG A 40 9.77 -34.07 -44.78
N GLY A 41 10.45 -34.76 -45.71
CA GLY A 41 10.91 -34.21 -47.00
C GLY A 41 12.42 -34.00 -47.12
N ILE A 42 13.20 -34.25 -46.05
CA ILE A 42 14.68 -34.21 -46.09
C ILE A 42 15.26 -35.42 -46.86
N VAL A 43 14.58 -36.57 -46.83
CA VAL A 43 14.93 -37.76 -47.61
C VAL A 43 13.68 -38.22 -48.37
N ASP A 44 13.84 -38.58 -49.64
CA ASP A 44 12.72 -39.05 -50.46
C ASP A 44 12.08 -40.31 -49.84
N PRO A 45 10.73 -40.40 -49.78
CA PRO A 45 10.05 -41.62 -49.36
C PRO A 45 10.45 -42.84 -50.19
N GLY A 46 10.66 -43.99 -49.53
CA GLY A 46 11.08 -45.23 -50.19
C GLY A 46 12.55 -45.26 -50.61
N PHE A 47 13.38 -44.33 -50.12
CA PHE A 47 14.81 -44.30 -50.34
C PHE A 47 15.53 -45.38 -49.53
N TYR A 48 16.48 -46.09 -50.16
CA TYR A 48 17.54 -46.83 -49.46
C TYR A 48 18.91 -46.64 -50.12
N ALA A 49 19.93 -46.48 -49.28
CA ALA A 49 21.34 -46.64 -49.65
C ALA A 49 21.87 -47.90 -48.94
N GLY A 50 22.50 -48.83 -49.65
CA GLY A 50 22.97 -50.11 -49.06
C GLY A 50 21.96 -51.26 -49.12
N PHE A 51 21.93 -52.19 -48.16
CA PHE A 51 21.04 -53.38 -48.13
C PHE A 51 21.13 -54.26 -49.39
N LEU A 52 22.34 -54.66 -49.78
CA LEU A 52 22.53 -55.43 -51.00
C LEU A 52 22.26 -56.91 -50.76
N PRO A 53 21.31 -57.54 -51.48
CA PRO A 53 21.08 -58.97 -51.40
C PRO A 53 22.15 -59.74 -52.19
N LYS A 54 22.73 -60.75 -51.55
CA LYS A 54 23.74 -61.65 -52.13
C LYS A 54 23.47 -63.10 -51.63
N PRO A 55 23.93 -64.13 -52.35
CA PRO A 55 23.91 -65.50 -51.86
C PRO A 55 24.65 -65.66 -50.52
N GLY A 56 23.98 -66.20 -49.50
CA GLY A 56 24.54 -66.42 -48.16
C GLY A 56 25.11 -67.83 -47.92
N GLY A 57 25.06 -68.71 -48.93
CA GLY A 57 25.43 -70.12 -48.84
C GLY A 57 24.23 -71.03 -48.52
N GLY A 58 24.08 -72.13 -49.28
CA GLY A 58 22.88 -72.97 -49.21
C GLY A 58 21.61 -72.17 -49.55
N MET A 59 20.50 -72.50 -48.89
CA MET A 59 19.19 -71.85 -49.11
C MET A 59 19.03 -70.51 -48.35
N ASN A 60 20.14 -69.82 -48.05
CA ASN A 60 20.13 -68.55 -47.34
C ASN A 60 20.42 -67.37 -48.27
N LEU A 61 19.60 -66.32 -48.14
CA LEU A 61 19.86 -65.02 -48.73
C LEU A 61 20.53 -64.13 -47.70
N LEU A 62 21.68 -63.57 -48.03
CA LEU A 62 22.40 -62.62 -47.19
C LEU A 62 22.10 -61.19 -47.65
N ILE A 63 21.59 -60.35 -46.76
CA ILE A 63 21.51 -58.91 -46.98
C ILE A 63 22.72 -58.27 -46.32
N THR A 64 23.56 -57.59 -47.10
CA THR A 64 24.79 -56.98 -46.56
C THR A 64 24.58 -55.57 -46.04
N SER A 65 25.28 -55.23 -44.97
CA SER A 65 25.24 -53.95 -44.25
C SER A 65 26.18 -52.88 -44.82
N VAL A 66 27.19 -53.29 -45.59
CA VAL A 66 28.16 -52.43 -46.27
C VAL A 66 28.43 -52.91 -47.71
N ASP A 67 28.86 -51.98 -48.57
CA ASP A 67 29.44 -52.27 -49.88
C ASP A 67 30.73 -51.44 -50.06
N GLY A 68 31.89 -52.11 -50.03
CA GLY A 68 33.19 -51.45 -50.21
C GLY A 68 33.54 -50.34 -49.19
N ASP A 69 34.28 -49.33 -49.64
CA ASP A 69 35.01 -48.35 -48.82
C ASP A 69 34.15 -47.19 -48.26
N LYS A 70 33.08 -47.53 -47.53
CA LYS A 70 32.24 -46.73 -46.59
C LYS A 70 30.79 -46.52 -47.05
N THR A 71 29.85 -47.12 -46.31
CA THR A 71 28.84 -46.49 -45.42
C THR A 71 27.79 -47.54 -45.04
N ALA A 72 27.31 -47.52 -43.80
CA ALA A 72 26.27 -48.43 -43.31
C ALA A 72 24.95 -48.17 -44.06
N GLY A 73 24.20 -49.22 -44.39
CA GLY A 73 22.94 -49.07 -45.12
C GLY A 73 21.92 -48.21 -44.36
N ALA A 74 21.17 -47.36 -45.06
CA ALA A 74 20.11 -46.52 -44.48
C ALA A 74 18.88 -46.51 -45.39
N ALA A 75 17.69 -46.72 -44.81
CA ALA A 75 16.41 -46.75 -45.50
C ALA A 75 15.40 -45.85 -44.80
N SER A 76 14.49 -45.26 -45.57
CA SER A 76 13.40 -44.43 -45.03
C SER A 76 12.05 -45.05 -45.38
N VAL A 77 11.33 -45.52 -44.36
CA VAL A 77 10.08 -46.29 -44.49
C VAL A 77 8.91 -45.45 -43.99
N ASP A 78 7.87 -45.30 -44.80
CA ASP A 78 6.64 -44.63 -44.38
C ASP A 78 5.75 -45.55 -43.55
N ILE A 79 5.29 -45.06 -42.39
CA ILE A 79 4.34 -45.73 -41.50
C ILE A 79 3.04 -44.92 -41.47
N GLY A 80 2.09 -45.33 -42.31
CA GLY A 80 0.86 -44.56 -42.54
C GLY A 80 1.14 -43.18 -43.18
N GLU A 81 0.16 -42.28 -43.10
CA GLU A 81 0.21 -41.01 -43.86
C GLU A 81 1.12 -39.94 -43.24
N PHE A 82 1.49 -40.03 -41.96
CA PHE A 82 2.11 -38.92 -41.22
C PHE A 82 3.47 -39.21 -40.62
N TYR A 83 3.94 -40.46 -40.69
CA TYR A 83 5.15 -40.87 -40.00
C TYR A 83 6.10 -41.55 -40.98
N GLN A 84 7.38 -41.21 -40.85
CA GLN A 84 8.45 -41.83 -41.58
C GLN A 84 9.48 -42.30 -40.56
N VAL A 85 9.93 -43.54 -40.67
CA VAL A 85 10.92 -44.15 -39.80
C VAL A 85 12.18 -44.40 -40.61
N THR A 86 13.29 -43.87 -40.11
CA THR A 86 14.61 -44.16 -40.68
C THR A 86 15.17 -45.42 -40.04
N ILE A 87 15.64 -46.36 -40.86
CA ILE A 87 16.22 -47.64 -40.47
C ILE A 87 17.68 -47.69 -40.93
N GLN A 88 18.59 -48.01 -40.03
CA GLN A 88 20.00 -48.28 -40.35
C GLN A 88 20.32 -49.78 -40.30
N HIS A 89 21.07 -50.24 -41.30
CA HIS A 89 21.63 -51.59 -41.39
C HIS A 89 23.05 -51.61 -40.88
N ARG A 90 23.30 -52.30 -39.77
CA ARG A 90 24.58 -52.27 -39.08
C ARG A 90 25.38 -53.56 -39.19
N LYS A 91 24.70 -54.70 -39.39
CA LYS A 91 25.32 -56.02 -39.55
C LYS A 91 24.53 -56.82 -40.56
N ASP A 92 25.21 -57.72 -41.27
CA ASP A 92 24.59 -58.55 -42.29
C ASP A 92 23.51 -59.47 -41.71
N ILE A 93 22.45 -59.68 -42.48
CA ILE A 93 21.29 -60.48 -42.07
C ILE A 93 21.09 -61.64 -43.04
N SER A 94 21.07 -62.86 -42.52
CA SER A 94 20.83 -64.08 -43.29
C SER A 94 19.38 -64.53 -43.15
N LEU A 95 18.68 -64.69 -44.27
CA LEU A 95 17.29 -65.13 -44.36
C LEU A 95 17.21 -66.51 -45.01
N ALA A 96 16.66 -67.49 -44.30
CA ALA A 96 16.46 -68.83 -44.84
C ALA A 96 15.20 -68.90 -45.72
N LEU A 97 15.34 -69.34 -46.97
CA LEU A 97 14.25 -69.50 -47.93
C LEU A 97 14.07 -70.98 -48.32
N SER A 98 12.96 -71.32 -48.98
CA SER A 98 12.68 -72.69 -49.43
C SER A 98 12.62 -72.77 -50.96
N ALA A 99 12.99 -73.92 -51.53
CA ALA A 99 12.97 -74.11 -52.98
C ALA A 99 11.54 -74.20 -53.55
N GLY A 100 11.39 -73.90 -54.84
CA GLY A 100 10.12 -74.00 -55.57
C GLY A 100 9.15 -72.85 -55.34
N LYS A 101 9.62 -71.71 -54.81
CA LYS A 101 8.80 -70.53 -54.50
C LYS A 101 9.52 -69.25 -54.93
N LYS A 102 8.75 -68.25 -55.34
CA LYS A 102 9.20 -66.86 -55.51
C LYS A 102 8.94 -66.11 -54.20
N TYR A 103 9.93 -65.38 -53.71
CA TYR A 103 9.83 -64.59 -52.48
C TYR A 103 9.98 -63.10 -52.78
N ALA A 104 9.26 -62.25 -52.05
CA ALA A 104 9.57 -60.84 -51.87
C ALA A 104 10.28 -60.69 -50.53
N ILE A 105 11.42 -60.04 -50.56
CA ILE A 105 12.21 -59.73 -49.38
C ILE A 105 11.94 -58.28 -49.03
N VAL A 106 11.27 -58.11 -47.90
CA VAL A 106 10.69 -56.84 -47.51
C VAL A 106 11.36 -56.36 -46.23
N LEU A 107 11.85 -55.13 -46.24
CA LEU A 107 12.25 -54.43 -45.03
C LEU A 107 11.01 -53.79 -44.42
N LYS A 108 10.68 -54.19 -43.18
CA LYS A 108 9.51 -53.69 -42.46
C LYS A 108 9.94 -52.83 -41.29
N GLY A 109 9.47 -51.58 -41.24
CA GLY A 109 9.49 -50.73 -40.06
C GLY A 109 8.18 -50.87 -39.28
N ARG A 110 8.21 -50.86 -37.95
CA ARG A 110 7.01 -50.94 -37.11
C ARG A 110 6.95 -49.79 -36.11
N TYR A 111 5.79 -49.14 -36.02
CA TYR A 111 5.49 -48.15 -35.00
C TYR A 111 4.02 -48.24 -34.57
N LEU A 112 3.77 -48.37 -33.26
CA LEU A 112 2.45 -48.32 -32.68
C LEU A 112 2.51 -47.51 -31.38
N LEU A 113 1.70 -46.46 -31.27
CA LEU A 113 1.73 -45.52 -30.15
C LEU A 113 1.38 -46.26 -28.84
N GLY A 114 2.29 -46.21 -27.88
CA GLY A 114 2.08 -46.78 -26.55
C GLY A 114 2.50 -48.25 -26.40
N GLU A 115 3.02 -48.89 -27.46
CA GLU A 115 3.59 -50.23 -27.37
C GLU A 115 5.13 -50.23 -27.38
N ASP A 116 5.71 -51.05 -26.52
CA ASP A 116 7.15 -51.27 -26.43
C ASP A 116 7.63 -52.18 -27.59
N THR A 117 8.67 -51.79 -28.31
CA THR A 117 9.39 -52.68 -29.25
C THR A 117 10.59 -53.32 -28.55
N TYR A 118 11.15 -54.41 -29.07
CA TYR A 118 12.35 -55.08 -28.54
C TYR A 118 13.55 -54.14 -28.37
N GLN A 119 13.67 -53.16 -29.27
CA GLN A 119 14.71 -52.12 -29.19
C GLN A 119 14.52 -51.20 -27.98
N VAL A 120 13.28 -51.07 -27.49
CA VAL A 120 12.90 -50.22 -26.35
C VAL A 120 12.54 -51.04 -25.10
N ASN A 121 12.42 -52.35 -25.20
CA ASN A 121 12.23 -53.23 -24.05
C ASN A 121 12.61 -54.65 -24.46
N THR A 122 13.68 -55.20 -23.89
CA THR A 122 14.15 -56.57 -24.23
C THR A 122 13.13 -57.67 -23.95
N ALA A 123 12.08 -57.41 -23.16
CA ALA A 123 10.97 -58.34 -22.95
C ALA A 123 9.90 -58.29 -24.06
N SER A 124 9.91 -57.28 -24.94
CA SER A 124 8.95 -57.16 -26.05
C SER A 124 9.31 -58.10 -27.20
N HIS A 125 8.32 -58.81 -27.75
CA HIS A 125 8.49 -59.67 -28.92
C HIS A 125 8.36 -58.90 -30.27
N ILE A 126 8.17 -57.58 -30.24
CA ILE A 126 7.92 -56.75 -31.43
C ILE A 126 9.21 -56.07 -31.88
N HIS A 127 9.78 -56.42 -33.03
CA HIS A 127 10.96 -55.73 -33.56
C HIS A 127 10.60 -54.36 -34.17
N ALA A 128 11.42 -53.34 -33.92
CA ALA A 128 11.23 -52.00 -34.49
C ALA A 128 11.51 -51.95 -36.00
N ALA A 129 12.44 -52.78 -36.48
CA ALA A 129 12.68 -53.06 -37.88
C ALA A 129 13.06 -54.53 -38.08
N GLU A 130 12.55 -55.16 -39.13
CA GLU A 130 12.87 -56.55 -39.46
C GLU A 130 12.79 -56.82 -40.97
N PHE A 131 13.47 -57.87 -41.41
CA PHE A 131 13.29 -58.41 -42.75
C PHE A 131 12.26 -59.54 -42.74
N VAL A 132 11.33 -59.49 -43.69
CA VAL A 132 10.30 -60.51 -43.87
C VAL A 132 10.38 -61.07 -45.27
N ALA A 133 10.50 -62.39 -45.38
CA ALA A 133 10.38 -63.11 -46.65
C ALA A 133 8.95 -63.58 -46.85
N ARG A 134 8.28 -63.10 -47.89
CA ARG A 134 6.89 -63.45 -48.21
C ARG A 134 6.81 -64.10 -49.57
N THR A 135 5.93 -65.08 -49.74
CA THR A 135 5.70 -65.66 -51.08
C THR A 135 5.16 -64.58 -52.01
N TYR A 136 5.83 -64.34 -53.12
CA TYR A 136 5.51 -63.31 -54.09
C TYR A 136 4.63 -63.87 -55.20
N THR A 137 3.50 -63.21 -55.45
CA THR A 137 2.65 -63.38 -56.62
C THR A 137 2.71 -62.12 -57.47
N ASP A 138 2.37 -62.20 -58.76
CA ASP A 138 2.40 -61.01 -59.64
C ASP A 138 1.37 -59.93 -59.23
N SER A 139 0.49 -60.23 -58.27
CA SER A 139 -0.45 -59.33 -57.61
C SER A 139 0.04 -58.81 -56.24
N TYR A 140 1.27 -59.11 -55.83
CA TYR A 140 1.79 -58.72 -54.51
C TYR A 140 1.88 -57.19 -54.41
N GLN A 141 1.34 -56.63 -53.32
CA GLN A 141 1.42 -55.21 -52.99
C GLN A 141 2.13 -55.09 -51.63
N LEU A 142 3.00 -54.08 -51.51
CA LEU A 142 3.63 -53.77 -50.22
C LEU A 142 2.57 -53.24 -49.25
N GLY A 143 2.61 -53.70 -47.99
CA GLY A 143 1.76 -53.15 -46.94
C GLY A 143 2.30 -51.84 -46.36
N ASP A 144 1.52 -51.20 -45.49
CA ASP A 144 2.01 -50.05 -44.73
C ASP A 144 3.25 -50.41 -43.91
N GLY A 145 4.28 -49.55 -43.97
CA GLY A 145 5.55 -49.78 -43.30
C GLY A 145 6.49 -50.78 -43.95
N GLU A 146 6.29 -51.09 -45.23
CA GLU A 146 7.06 -52.10 -45.95
C GLU A 146 7.75 -51.52 -47.20
N LEU A 147 9.03 -51.87 -47.37
CA LEU A 147 9.80 -51.57 -48.59
C LEU A 147 10.32 -52.86 -49.22
N LEU A 148 10.20 -52.97 -50.55
CA LEU A 148 10.77 -54.09 -51.31
C LEU A 148 12.28 -53.89 -51.49
N VAL A 149 13.07 -54.89 -51.07
CA VAL A 149 14.54 -54.91 -51.24
C VAL A 149 14.95 -55.75 -52.43
N CYS A 150 14.35 -56.93 -52.61
CA CYS A 150 14.46 -57.74 -53.82
C CYS A 150 13.33 -58.74 -53.90
N THR A 151 13.15 -59.32 -55.09
CA THR A 151 12.46 -60.60 -55.22
C THR A 151 13.49 -61.70 -55.44
N VAL A 152 13.22 -62.91 -54.95
CA VAL A 152 14.08 -64.08 -55.14
C VAL A 152 13.24 -65.19 -55.74
N ASN A 153 13.50 -65.53 -57.00
CA ASN A 153 12.80 -66.60 -57.69
C ASN A 153 13.61 -67.90 -57.57
N ILE A 154 13.16 -68.83 -56.71
CA ILE A 154 13.88 -70.07 -56.44
C ILE A 154 13.16 -71.24 -57.13
N PRO A 155 13.71 -71.81 -58.22
CA PRO A 155 13.12 -72.97 -58.89
C PRO A 155 13.00 -74.19 -57.97
N ALA A 156 12.09 -75.12 -58.30
CA ALA A 156 11.96 -76.37 -57.56
C ALA A 156 13.22 -77.25 -57.77
N GLY A 157 13.71 -77.89 -56.70
CA GLY A 157 14.85 -78.81 -56.76
C GLY A 157 16.25 -78.18 -56.58
N VAL A 158 16.33 -76.86 -56.38
CA VAL A 158 17.59 -76.16 -56.13
C VAL A 158 17.97 -76.25 -54.65
N SER A 159 19.26 -76.48 -54.35
CA SER A 159 19.80 -76.61 -52.98
C SER A 159 20.54 -75.37 -52.48
N ALA A 160 20.75 -74.35 -53.33
CA ALA A 160 21.34 -73.09 -52.94
C ALA A 160 20.80 -71.90 -53.76
N ILE A 161 20.70 -70.72 -53.14
CA ILE A 161 20.35 -69.47 -53.83
C ILE A 161 21.57 -68.99 -54.61
N THR A 162 21.41 -68.66 -55.89
CA THR A 162 22.45 -68.06 -56.73
C THR A 162 22.15 -66.59 -57.01
N GLN A 163 23.15 -65.82 -57.47
CA GLN A 163 22.99 -64.39 -57.76
C GLN A 163 21.91 -64.13 -58.83
N GLU A 164 21.76 -65.03 -59.80
CA GLU A 164 20.78 -64.95 -60.88
C GLU A 164 19.33 -65.14 -60.40
N MET A 165 19.14 -65.74 -59.23
CA MET A 165 17.81 -65.92 -58.63
C MET A 165 17.33 -64.66 -57.92
N ILE A 166 18.20 -63.68 -57.70
CA ILE A 166 17.92 -62.43 -56.98
C ILE A 166 17.65 -61.32 -57.99
N ASP A 167 16.45 -60.75 -57.93
CA ASP A 167 16.03 -59.63 -58.77
C ASP A 167 15.82 -58.37 -57.93
N THR A 168 16.58 -57.33 -58.27
CA THR A 168 16.52 -56.00 -57.67
C THR A 168 16.01 -54.95 -58.65
N SER A 169 15.41 -55.30 -59.80
CA SER A 169 14.97 -54.28 -60.77
C SER A 169 13.79 -53.45 -60.27
N GLU A 170 12.93 -54.04 -59.44
CA GLU A 170 11.79 -53.36 -58.80
C GLU A 170 12.22 -52.54 -57.57
N ARG A 171 13.53 -52.47 -57.31
CA ARG A 171 14.15 -51.74 -56.21
C ARG A 171 14.32 -50.25 -56.59
N ILE A 172 13.66 -49.34 -55.86
CA ILE A 172 13.76 -47.88 -56.02
C ILE A 172 15.06 -47.35 -55.38
N ASN A 173 16.17 -47.40 -56.13
CA ASN A 173 17.43 -46.78 -55.71
C ASN A 173 17.50 -45.32 -56.16
N ARG A 174 17.62 -44.37 -55.22
CA ARG A 174 17.95 -42.96 -55.51
C ARG A 174 19.32 -42.64 -54.92
N THR A 175 20.12 -41.84 -55.63
CA THR A 175 21.35 -41.26 -55.06
C THR A 175 20.94 -40.08 -54.19
N ILE A 176 21.57 -39.85 -53.02
CA ILE A 176 21.27 -38.68 -52.18
C ILE A 176 21.66 -37.44 -53.00
N GLY A 177 20.68 -36.79 -53.63
CA GLY A 177 20.85 -35.64 -54.52
C GLY A 177 21.19 -34.36 -53.76
N ILE A 178 22.17 -34.43 -52.86
CA ILE A 178 22.67 -33.29 -52.09
C ILE A 178 24.17 -33.21 -52.30
N ASP A 179 24.62 -32.25 -53.10
CA ASP A 179 26.04 -31.94 -53.27
C ASP A 179 26.56 -31.18 -52.04
N ILE A 180 27.74 -31.54 -51.51
CA ILE A 180 28.36 -30.78 -50.41
C ILE A 180 29.22 -29.67 -50.99
N SER A 181 28.90 -28.40 -50.67
CA SER A 181 29.58 -27.23 -51.22
C SER A 181 30.16 -26.32 -50.13
N ASP A 182 31.28 -25.66 -50.45
CA ASP A 182 31.91 -24.61 -49.63
C ASP A 182 31.27 -23.22 -49.82
N SER A 183 30.20 -23.12 -50.63
CA SER A 183 29.51 -21.88 -50.95
C SER A 183 28.54 -21.45 -49.84
N VAL A 184 28.62 -20.19 -49.42
CA VAL A 184 27.77 -19.60 -48.35
C VAL A 184 26.57 -18.81 -48.88
N THR A 185 26.41 -18.74 -50.20
CA THR A 185 25.37 -17.96 -50.88
C THR A 185 24.49 -18.80 -51.79
N SER A 186 24.58 -20.13 -51.70
CA SER A 186 23.76 -21.01 -52.51
C SER A 186 22.30 -20.90 -52.11
N SER A 187 21.43 -20.60 -53.07
CA SER A 187 19.97 -20.64 -52.93
C SER A 187 19.37 -21.95 -53.47
N ARG A 188 20.23 -22.91 -53.85
CA ARG A 188 19.85 -24.21 -54.37
C ARG A 188 19.53 -25.16 -53.22
N SER A 189 18.36 -25.81 -53.29
CA SER A 189 17.86 -26.73 -52.26
C SER A 189 18.49 -28.13 -52.31
N ASP A 190 19.30 -28.43 -53.33
CA ASP A 190 20.00 -29.68 -53.57
C ASP A 190 21.51 -29.60 -53.24
N VAL A 191 21.93 -28.60 -52.45
CA VAL A 191 23.34 -28.41 -52.05
C VAL A 191 23.44 -28.17 -50.55
N ALA A 192 24.10 -29.07 -49.81
CA ALA A 192 24.38 -28.91 -48.39
C ALA A 192 25.70 -28.18 -48.13
N ALA A 193 25.74 -27.38 -47.07
CA ALA A 193 26.94 -26.68 -46.66
C ALA A 193 27.99 -27.67 -46.10
N SER A 194 29.21 -27.61 -46.62
CA SER A 194 30.36 -28.29 -46.01
C SER A 194 30.71 -27.67 -44.66
N SER A 195 31.54 -28.35 -43.85
CA SER A 195 32.08 -27.75 -42.62
C SER A 195 32.86 -26.45 -42.88
N LEU A 196 33.45 -26.28 -44.07
CA LEU A 196 34.11 -25.05 -44.50
C LEU A 196 33.11 -23.96 -44.91
N ALA A 197 31.99 -24.30 -45.56
CA ALA A 197 30.89 -23.36 -45.78
C ALA A 197 30.26 -22.92 -44.46
N VAL A 198 30.06 -23.83 -43.51
CA VAL A 198 29.57 -23.50 -42.17
C VAL A 198 30.58 -22.63 -41.42
N LYS A 199 31.88 -22.92 -41.54
CA LYS A 199 32.94 -22.05 -40.98
C LYS A 199 32.98 -20.68 -41.67
N LYS A 200 32.84 -20.61 -42.99
CA LYS A 200 32.76 -19.34 -43.73
C LYS A 200 31.48 -18.57 -43.42
N ALA A 201 30.36 -19.24 -43.23
CA ALA A 201 29.08 -18.63 -42.84
C ALA A 201 29.11 -18.21 -41.38
N TYR A 202 29.79 -18.94 -40.51
CA TYR A 202 30.12 -18.52 -39.14
C TYR A 202 31.07 -17.32 -39.17
N ASP A 203 32.12 -17.31 -39.98
CA ASP A 203 33.06 -16.19 -40.12
C ASP A 203 32.39 -14.99 -40.80
N LEU A 204 31.43 -15.20 -41.71
CA LEU A 204 30.63 -14.17 -42.39
C LEU A 204 29.52 -13.64 -41.47
N ALA A 205 28.83 -14.48 -40.70
CA ALA A 205 27.86 -14.07 -39.68
C ALA A 205 28.57 -13.43 -38.50
N LYS A 206 29.76 -13.91 -38.13
CA LYS A 206 30.70 -13.23 -37.25
C LYS A 206 31.13 -11.93 -37.89
N SER A 207 31.35 -11.80 -39.21
CA SER A 207 31.64 -10.50 -39.86
C SER A 207 30.42 -9.56 -40.00
N LYS A 208 29.20 -10.12 -40.04
CA LYS A 208 27.92 -9.43 -40.28
C LYS A 208 27.22 -9.05 -38.96
N TYR A 209 27.61 -9.70 -37.86
CA TYR A 209 27.26 -9.38 -36.46
C TYR A 209 28.47 -9.00 -35.59
N THR A 210 29.70 -9.00 -36.12
CA THR A 210 30.75 -8.09 -35.65
C THR A 210 30.44 -6.77 -36.30
N ALA A 211 29.84 -5.86 -35.56
CA ALA A 211 30.15 -4.48 -35.89
C ALA A 211 31.68 -4.36 -35.77
N GLN A 212 32.34 -3.95 -36.85
CA GLN A 212 33.79 -3.77 -36.86
C GLN A 212 34.17 -2.68 -35.86
N ASP A 213 35.40 -2.62 -35.36
CA ASP A 213 35.78 -1.48 -34.51
C ASP A 213 35.63 -0.18 -35.32
N ALA A 214 35.05 0.85 -34.72
CA ALA A 214 34.89 2.11 -35.41
C ALA A 214 36.26 2.75 -35.66
N SER A 215 36.43 3.32 -36.84
CA SER A 215 37.57 4.16 -37.19
C SER A 215 37.07 5.50 -37.74
N THR A 216 37.97 6.44 -37.98
CA THR A 216 37.63 7.76 -38.55
C THR A 216 37.06 7.68 -39.97
N THR A 217 37.19 6.52 -40.65
CA THR A 217 36.69 6.27 -42.01
C THR A 217 35.61 5.20 -42.10
N GLN A 218 35.29 4.48 -41.01
CA GLN A 218 34.36 3.36 -41.01
C GLN A 218 33.52 3.29 -39.71
N LYS A 219 32.20 3.17 -39.82
CA LYS A 219 31.28 3.05 -38.67
C LYS A 219 31.38 1.65 -38.03
N GLY A 220 31.36 1.59 -36.69
CA GLY A 220 31.65 0.37 -35.95
C GLY A 220 31.33 0.37 -34.43
N LEU A 221 31.70 -0.70 -33.72
CA LEU A 221 31.71 -0.78 -32.25
C LEU A 221 32.81 0.11 -31.69
N VAL A 222 32.50 0.83 -30.61
CA VAL A 222 33.48 1.69 -29.93
C VAL A 222 33.57 1.27 -28.47
N GLN A 223 34.77 0.93 -28.01
CA GLN A 223 35.00 0.70 -26.59
C GLN A 223 35.06 2.05 -25.87
N LEU A 224 34.29 2.21 -24.79
CA LEU A 224 34.27 3.47 -24.05
C LEU A 224 35.39 3.51 -22.99
N SER A 225 36.25 4.52 -23.03
CA SER A 225 37.26 4.77 -22.00
C SER A 225 36.76 5.82 -21.01
N SER A 226 36.98 5.57 -19.71
CA SER A 226 36.78 6.58 -18.66
C SER A 226 38.08 7.24 -18.21
N GLU A 227 39.19 6.96 -18.89
CA GLU A 227 40.48 7.62 -18.66
C GLU A 227 40.43 9.04 -19.22
N THR A 228 41.03 9.99 -18.49
CA THR A 228 41.04 11.42 -18.88
C THR A 228 42.23 11.80 -19.77
N ASN A 229 43.09 10.84 -20.10
CA ASN A 229 44.31 11.00 -20.89
C ASN A 229 44.49 9.91 -21.95
N SER A 230 43.42 9.25 -22.39
CA SER A 230 43.48 8.24 -23.44
C SER A 230 43.86 8.89 -24.78
N ASP A 231 44.89 8.38 -25.42
CA ASP A 231 45.39 8.75 -26.76
C ASP A 231 44.87 7.80 -27.86
N SER A 232 43.96 6.90 -27.50
CA SER A 232 43.40 5.90 -28.41
C SER A 232 42.38 6.52 -29.38
N GLU A 233 42.64 6.40 -30.68
CA GLU A 233 41.70 6.81 -31.74
C GLU A 233 40.57 5.80 -31.98
N THR A 234 40.61 4.63 -31.33
CA THR A 234 39.62 3.55 -31.47
C THR A 234 38.67 3.44 -30.27
N MET A 235 38.91 4.23 -29.21
CA MET A 235 38.08 4.28 -28.00
C MET A 235 37.41 5.65 -27.86
N ALA A 236 36.11 5.68 -27.53
CA ALA A 236 35.43 6.95 -27.25
C ALA A 236 35.47 7.25 -25.75
N ALA A 237 35.67 8.52 -25.40
CA ALA A 237 35.57 8.96 -24.02
C ALA A 237 34.12 8.82 -23.51
N THR A 238 33.94 8.25 -22.31
CA THR A 238 32.63 8.24 -21.64
C THR A 238 32.19 9.65 -21.27
N PRO A 239 30.88 9.91 -21.05
CA PRO A 239 30.42 11.16 -20.46
C PRO A 239 31.12 11.49 -19.13
N LYS A 240 31.58 10.48 -18.38
CA LYS A 240 32.36 10.66 -17.15
C LYS A 240 33.78 11.14 -17.43
N ALA A 241 34.48 10.58 -18.42
CA ALA A 241 35.79 11.08 -18.86
C ALA A 241 35.68 12.47 -19.47
N ILE A 242 34.71 12.69 -20.37
CA ILE A 242 34.44 14.01 -20.95
C ILE A 242 34.08 15.01 -19.87
N LYS A 243 33.22 14.66 -18.90
CA LYS A 243 32.90 15.54 -17.78
C LYS A 243 34.12 15.80 -16.90
N SER A 244 34.96 14.81 -16.62
CA SER A 244 36.17 15.01 -15.82
C SER A 244 37.21 15.87 -16.55
N VAL A 245 37.36 15.70 -17.86
CA VAL A 245 38.20 16.56 -18.72
C VAL A 245 37.59 17.95 -18.89
N LYS A 246 36.27 18.08 -18.97
CA LYS A 246 35.55 19.36 -19.06
C LYS A 246 35.61 20.11 -17.73
N ASP A 247 35.39 19.44 -16.61
CA ASP A 247 35.56 20.00 -15.26
C ASP A 247 37.03 20.40 -15.07
N LEU A 248 37.99 19.59 -15.53
CA LEU A 248 39.41 19.95 -15.53
C LEU A 248 39.68 21.15 -16.44
N ALA A 249 39.19 21.16 -17.68
CA ALA A 249 39.35 22.26 -18.63
C ALA A 249 38.68 23.55 -18.15
N ASP A 250 37.53 23.45 -17.46
CA ASP A 250 36.86 24.58 -16.80
C ASP A 250 37.69 25.11 -15.61
N THR A 251 38.62 24.31 -15.06
CA THR A 251 39.62 24.76 -14.08
C THR A 251 40.95 25.21 -14.71
N LYS A 252 41.13 25.08 -16.04
CA LYS A 252 42.32 25.56 -16.77
C LYS A 252 41.95 26.79 -17.59
N ALA A 253 42.86 27.76 -17.65
CA ALA A 253 42.66 28.93 -18.49
C ALA A 253 43.10 28.64 -19.95
N PRO A 254 42.46 29.24 -20.98
CA PRO A 254 42.84 29.09 -22.39
C PRO A 254 44.33 29.29 -22.65
N ILE A 255 44.95 28.47 -23.52
CA ILE A 255 46.39 28.55 -23.81
C ILE A 255 46.77 29.88 -24.49
N GLU A 256 45.86 30.41 -25.33
CA GLU A 256 45.95 31.71 -25.97
C GLU A 256 45.01 32.68 -25.24
N SER A 257 45.57 33.72 -24.62
CA SER A 257 44.83 34.77 -23.90
C SER A 257 43.88 34.27 -22.78
N PRO A 258 44.41 33.60 -21.73
CA PRO A 258 43.61 33.13 -20.62
C PRO A 258 42.90 34.27 -19.87
N SER A 259 41.58 34.18 -19.70
CA SER A 259 40.83 35.04 -18.79
C SER A 259 40.97 34.51 -17.36
N LEU A 260 41.85 35.11 -16.57
CA LEU A 260 42.12 34.69 -15.19
C LEU A 260 41.06 35.29 -14.24
N THR A 261 40.21 34.46 -13.65
CA THR A 261 39.29 34.83 -12.57
C THR A 261 39.76 34.24 -11.24
N GLY A 262 39.53 34.93 -10.11
CA GLY A 262 40.07 34.55 -8.78
C GLY A 262 41.48 35.06 -8.47
N THR A 263 42.25 34.36 -7.62
CA THR A 263 43.65 34.68 -7.24
C THR A 263 44.64 33.62 -7.77
N PRO A 264 45.10 33.73 -9.03
CA PRO A 264 45.96 32.73 -9.66
C PRO A 264 47.35 32.67 -9.01
N THR A 265 47.87 31.47 -8.76
CA THR A 265 49.24 31.23 -8.26
C THR A 265 50.16 30.94 -9.45
N ALA A 266 51.30 31.63 -9.53
CA ALA A 266 52.32 31.41 -10.56
C ALA A 266 53.70 31.33 -9.88
N PRO A 267 54.71 30.66 -10.47
CA PRO A 267 56.07 30.63 -9.93
C PRO A 267 56.70 32.04 -9.94
N THR A 268 57.37 32.42 -8.86
CA THR A 268 58.06 33.72 -8.77
C THR A 268 59.33 33.65 -9.61
N ALA A 269 59.35 34.40 -10.72
CA ALA A 269 60.53 34.51 -11.56
C ALA A 269 61.73 35.09 -10.78
N ALA A 270 62.95 34.76 -11.19
CA ALA A 270 64.15 35.37 -10.66
C ALA A 270 64.26 36.84 -11.11
N GLN A 271 64.93 37.68 -10.32
CA GLN A 271 65.13 39.09 -10.64
C GLN A 271 65.92 39.24 -11.96
N GLY A 272 65.43 40.06 -12.89
CA GLY A 272 66.05 40.26 -14.22
C GLY A 272 65.52 39.37 -15.35
N THR A 273 64.53 38.51 -15.09
CA THR A 273 63.88 37.69 -16.13
C THR A 273 63.13 38.56 -17.16
N ASN A 274 63.40 38.38 -18.46
CA ASN A 274 62.82 39.15 -19.58
C ASN A 274 62.04 38.29 -20.60
N SER A 275 61.39 37.23 -20.14
CA SER A 275 60.58 36.32 -20.96
C SER A 275 59.09 36.69 -20.94
N THR A 276 58.25 35.90 -21.62
CA THR A 276 56.78 36.03 -21.65
C THR A 276 56.08 35.48 -20.39
N GLN A 277 56.81 35.22 -19.30
CA GLN A 277 56.27 34.67 -18.06
C GLN A 277 55.41 35.70 -17.30
N ILE A 278 54.26 35.26 -16.74
CA ILE A 278 53.36 36.13 -15.96
C ILE A 278 54.06 36.61 -14.67
N ALA A 279 54.14 37.93 -14.49
CA ALA A 279 54.64 38.55 -13.26
C ALA A 279 53.63 38.34 -12.11
N ASN A 280 53.97 37.48 -11.14
CA ASN A 280 53.10 37.22 -9.99
C ASN A 280 53.27 38.30 -8.88
N THR A 281 52.33 38.34 -7.93
CA THR A 281 52.38 39.32 -6.82
C THR A 281 53.67 39.27 -6.03
N ALA A 282 54.33 38.11 -5.88
CA ALA A 282 55.59 37.98 -5.16
C ALA A 282 56.79 38.55 -5.94
N PHE A 283 56.84 38.38 -7.26
CA PHE A 283 57.83 38.97 -8.15
C PHE A 283 57.63 40.48 -8.24
N VAL A 284 56.38 40.93 -8.41
CA VAL A 284 56.03 42.35 -8.37
C VAL A 284 56.36 42.94 -7.00
N LYS A 285 56.02 42.27 -5.90
CA LYS A 285 56.43 42.69 -4.55
C LYS A 285 57.95 42.68 -4.38
N ALA A 286 58.68 41.72 -4.91
CA ALA A 286 60.14 41.66 -4.81
C ALA A 286 60.82 42.73 -5.68
N ALA A 287 60.30 42.99 -6.87
CA ALA A 287 60.74 44.06 -7.76
C ALA A 287 60.39 45.44 -7.17
N ILE A 288 59.18 45.60 -6.62
CA ILE A 288 58.75 46.80 -5.89
C ILE A 288 59.53 46.93 -4.58
N THR A 289 59.82 45.85 -3.85
CA THR A 289 60.65 45.89 -2.63
C THR A 289 62.08 46.23 -2.99
N ALA A 290 62.62 45.75 -4.10
CA ALA A 290 63.93 46.17 -4.60
C ALA A 290 63.91 47.63 -5.06
N LEU A 291 62.80 48.11 -5.64
CA LEU A 291 62.58 49.51 -5.99
C LEU A 291 62.39 50.40 -4.74
N ILE A 292 61.71 49.92 -3.69
CA ILE A 292 61.46 50.59 -2.40
C ILE A 292 62.72 50.60 -1.54
N ASN A 293 63.47 49.50 -1.48
CA ASN A 293 64.78 49.42 -0.84
C ASN A 293 65.84 50.20 -1.63
N GLY A 294 65.65 50.33 -2.94
CA GLY A 294 66.37 51.25 -3.81
C GLY A 294 65.83 52.69 -3.74
N ALA A 295 64.67 52.91 -3.10
CA ALA A 295 64.07 54.22 -2.89
C ALA A 295 64.54 54.77 -1.53
N PRO A 296 65.10 55.98 -1.47
CA PRO A 296 65.56 56.56 -0.21
C PRO A 296 64.42 56.70 0.81
N GLY A 297 64.75 56.49 2.09
CA GLY A 297 63.86 56.21 3.25
C GLY A 297 62.87 57.29 3.69
N THR A 298 62.36 58.11 2.78
CA THR A 298 61.37 59.17 3.06
C THR A 298 59.92 58.77 2.77
N LEU A 299 59.61 57.49 2.49
CA LEU A 299 58.33 57.08 1.90
C LEU A 299 57.67 55.75 2.42
N ASP A 300 57.90 55.29 3.66
CA ASP A 300 57.06 54.21 4.25
C ASP A 300 56.68 54.46 5.73
N THR A 301 55.87 55.50 5.96
CA THR A 301 55.43 55.94 7.30
C THR A 301 54.17 55.27 7.83
N LEU A 302 53.34 54.67 6.96
CA LEU A 302 52.02 54.15 7.34
C LEU A 302 52.09 52.79 8.03
N LYS A 303 53.12 51.99 7.74
CA LYS A 303 53.28 50.64 8.29
C LYS A 303 53.77 50.65 9.73
N GLU A 304 54.61 51.63 10.10
CA GLU A 304 55.02 51.85 11.48
C GLU A 304 53.86 52.36 12.35
N ILE A 305 53.00 53.21 11.79
CA ILE A 305 51.82 53.73 12.51
C ILE A 305 50.81 52.61 12.81
N ALA A 306 50.53 51.73 11.85
CA ALA A 306 49.58 50.63 12.04
C ALA A 306 50.03 49.60 13.10
N ALA A 307 51.34 49.34 13.18
CA ALA A 307 51.92 48.48 14.20
C ALA A 307 51.96 49.15 15.59
N ALA A 308 52.21 50.45 15.66
CA ALA A 308 52.23 51.20 16.92
C ALA A 308 50.85 51.34 17.58
N ILE A 309 49.76 51.31 16.80
CA ILE A 309 48.37 51.41 17.29
C ILE A 309 47.65 50.06 17.44
N ASN A 310 48.39 48.95 17.24
CA ASN A 310 47.93 47.57 17.43
C ASN A 310 46.66 47.17 16.64
N ASN A 311 46.42 47.79 15.48
CA ASN A 311 45.24 47.57 14.62
C ASN A 311 43.88 47.74 15.33
N ASP A 312 43.78 48.60 16.34
CA ASP A 312 42.51 48.86 17.04
C ASP A 312 41.57 49.77 16.20
N PRO A 313 40.42 49.27 15.70
CA PRO A 313 39.49 50.08 14.91
C PRO A 313 38.76 51.14 15.75
N ASN A 314 38.84 51.06 17.08
CA ASN A 314 38.38 52.07 18.02
C ASN A 314 39.56 52.76 18.72
N PHE A 315 40.75 52.82 18.11
CA PHE A 315 41.97 53.39 18.71
C PHE A 315 41.74 54.74 19.37
N SER A 316 40.93 55.61 18.77
CA SER A 316 40.54 56.90 19.38
C SER A 316 39.80 56.71 20.71
N THR A 317 38.83 55.80 20.77
CA THR A 317 38.10 55.42 22.00
C THR A 317 39.02 54.76 23.03
N THR A 318 39.91 53.87 22.59
CA THR A 318 40.84 53.15 23.46
C THR A 318 41.89 54.08 24.06
N ILE A 319 42.45 54.99 23.28
CA ILE A 319 43.35 56.04 23.77
C ILE A 319 42.59 57.04 24.64
N ASN A 320 41.38 57.46 24.27
CA ASN A 320 40.59 58.37 25.10
C ASN A 320 40.23 57.73 26.45
N ASN A 321 39.92 56.44 26.49
CA ASN A 321 39.67 55.69 27.75
C ASN A 321 40.95 55.51 28.56
N ALA A 322 42.08 55.20 27.91
CA ALA A 322 43.38 55.09 28.58
C ALA A 322 43.88 56.45 29.12
N LEU A 323 43.59 57.54 28.41
CA LEU A 323 43.92 58.91 28.79
C LEU A 323 42.97 59.43 29.89
N ALA A 324 41.71 59.00 29.90
CA ALA A 324 40.75 59.26 30.99
C ALA A 324 41.14 58.56 32.31
N LEU A 325 41.97 57.51 32.26
CA LEU A 325 42.58 56.86 33.44
C LEU A 325 43.87 57.55 33.92
N LYS A 326 44.39 58.55 33.20
CA LYS A 326 45.57 59.32 33.59
C LYS A 326 45.12 60.65 34.17
N ALA A 327 45.66 61.01 35.33
CA ALA A 327 45.38 62.31 35.91
C ALA A 327 46.15 63.43 35.13
N PRO A 328 45.58 64.63 34.93
CA PRO A 328 46.22 65.73 34.20
C PRO A 328 47.64 66.06 34.70
N LEU A 329 48.59 66.31 33.80
CA LEU A 329 49.99 66.61 34.17
C LEU A 329 50.13 67.90 34.99
N ALA A 330 49.21 68.85 34.80
CA ALA A 330 49.07 70.03 35.64
C ALA A 330 47.84 69.89 36.54
N SER A 331 48.04 69.94 37.85
CA SER A 331 46.99 69.89 38.89
C SER A 331 46.02 68.70 38.80
N PRO A 332 46.51 67.45 38.85
CA PRO A 332 45.65 66.27 38.84
C PRO A 332 44.75 66.20 40.09
N ALA A 333 43.44 66.05 39.90
CA ALA A 333 42.51 65.74 40.99
C ALA A 333 42.52 64.23 41.28
N LEU A 334 43.15 63.82 42.39
CA LEU A 334 43.22 62.42 42.82
C LEU A 334 42.00 62.07 43.69
N THR A 335 41.23 61.05 43.32
CA THR A 335 40.13 60.49 44.13
C THR A 335 40.50 59.07 44.62
N GLY A 336 40.01 58.67 45.81
CA GLY A 336 40.44 57.43 46.49
C GLY A 336 41.66 57.64 47.42
N ILE A 337 42.40 56.57 47.74
CA ILE A 337 43.62 56.61 48.58
C ILE A 337 44.86 56.37 47.67
N PRO A 338 45.57 57.42 47.22
CA PRO A 338 46.74 57.27 46.34
C PRO A 338 47.94 56.74 47.14
N THR A 339 48.63 55.71 46.66
CA THR A 339 49.87 55.19 47.26
C THR A 339 51.09 55.83 46.61
N ALA A 340 51.96 56.46 47.40
CA ALA A 340 53.21 57.08 46.94
C ALA A 340 54.41 56.61 47.82
N PRO A 341 55.65 56.61 47.30
CA PRO A 341 56.85 56.29 48.10
C PRO A 341 57.10 57.37 49.17
N THR A 342 57.51 56.96 50.38
CA THR A 342 57.77 57.90 51.49
C THR A 342 59.13 58.57 51.33
N ALA A 343 59.15 59.91 51.22
CA ALA A 343 60.37 60.70 51.08
C ALA A 343 61.22 60.71 52.38
N ALA A 344 62.52 60.99 52.25
CA ALA A 344 63.43 61.13 53.39
C ALA A 344 63.27 62.50 54.10
N GLN A 345 63.53 62.56 55.42
CA GLN A 345 63.33 63.76 56.24
C GLN A 345 64.23 64.93 55.77
N GLY A 346 63.64 66.12 55.57
CA GLY A 346 64.32 67.31 55.02
C GLY A 346 64.20 67.50 53.50
N THR A 347 63.50 66.60 52.81
CA THR A 347 63.21 66.75 51.36
C THR A 347 62.28 67.96 51.12
N ASN A 348 62.73 68.95 50.36
CA ASN A 348 62.01 70.20 50.08
C ASN A 348 61.70 70.41 48.59
N ASN A 349 61.48 69.33 47.85
CA ASN A 349 61.07 69.35 46.45
C ASN A 349 59.57 69.05 46.31
N THR A 350 59.08 68.94 45.07
CA THR A 350 57.66 68.85 44.73
C THR A 350 57.06 67.43 44.81
N GLN A 351 57.69 66.48 45.50
CA GLN A 351 57.13 65.14 45.69
C GLN A 351 55.88 65.15 46.60
N ILE A 352 54.93 64.24 46.34
CA ILE A 352 53.74 64.05 47.19
C ILE A 352 54.17 63.52 48.57
N ALA A 353 53.84 64.29 49.61
CA ALA A 353 54.09 63.90 50.99
C ALA A 353 53.15 62.75 51.41
N THR A 354 53.71 61.57 51.72
CA THR A 354 52.92 60.45 52.23
C THR A 354 52.50 60.67 53.68
N THR A 355 51.46 60.00 54.16
CA THR A 355 51.07 60.02 55.59
C THR A 355 52.22 59.62 56.52
N ALA A 356 53.14 58.76 56.08
CA ALA A 356 54.34 58.42 56.85
C ALA A 356 55.36 59.58 56.92
N TYR A 357 55.59 60.31 55.80
CA TYR A 357 56.44 61.51 55.79
C TYR A 357 55.84 62.63 56.63
N VAL A 358 54.53 62.88 56.48
CA VAL A 358 53.81 63.92 57.23
C VAL A 358 53.80 63.62 58.72
N ARG A 359 53.59 62.37 59.16
CA ARG A 359 53.72 62.02 60.59
C ARG A 359 55.14 62.26 61.12
N ALA A 360 56.18 61.94 60.35
CA ALA A 360 57.56 62.16 60.75
C ALA A 360 57.96 63.65 60.79
N ALA A 361 57.39 64.47 59.90
CA ALA A 361 57.59 65.93 59.88
C ALA A 361 56.76 66.64 60.98
N ILE A 362 55.51 66.23 61.21
CA ILE A 362 54.65 66.72 62.29
C ILE A 362 55.25 66.38 63.66
N SER A 363 55.81 65.18 63.83
CA SER A 363 56.51 64.82 65.08
C SER A 363 57.72 65.71 65.38
N ALA A 364 58.36 66.31 64.36
CA ALA A 364 59.46 67.26 64.52
C ALA A 364 58.97 68.72 64.72
N LEU A 365 57.83 69.08 64.14
CA LEU A 365 57.18 70.40 64.30
C LEU A 365 56.49 70.56 65.67
N VAL A 366 55.86 69.50 66.17
CA VAL A 366 55.25 69.45 67.52
C VAL A 366 56.29 69.54 68.63
N GLY A 367 57.56 69.20 68.34
CA GLY A 367 58.67 69.37 69.27
C GLY A 367 59.30 70.77 69.30
N SER A 368 58.85 71.75 68.48
CA SER A 368 59.64 72.97 68.21
C SER A 368 58.93 74.34 68.18
N SER A 369 57.71 74.54 68.74
CA SER A 369 57.17 75.92 68.91
C SER A 369 56.18 76.12 70.10
N PRO A 370 56.12 77.32 70.76
CA PRO A 370 55.67 77.52 72.16
C PRO A 370 54.20 77.97 72.42
N GLU A 371 53.76 77.66 73.65
CA GLU A 371 52.79 78.27 74.61
C GLU A 371 51.49 78.99 74.19
N ALA A 372 51.12 79.14 72.91
CA ALA A 372 49.87 79.85 72.53
C ALA A 372 48.94 79.06 71.59
N LEU A 373 48.92 77.73 71.70
CA LEU A 373 47.79 76.92 71.22
C LEU A 373 47.44 75.88 72.30
N ASP A 374 46.61 76.37 73.20
CA ASP A 374 46.30 75.92 74.55
C ASP A 374 45.08 75.00 74.55
N THR A 375 45.27 73.76 74.97
CA THR A 375 44.21 72.81 75.39
C THR A 375 44.80 71.76 76.34
N LEU A 376 46.09 71.42 76.17
CA LEU A 376 46.81 70.52 77.07
C LEU A 376 47.37 71.22 78.31
N ASN A 377 47.62 72.53 78.25
CA ASN A 377 48.09 73.30 79.40
C ASN A 377 46.90 73.74 80.29
N GLU A 378 45.78 74.14 79.69
CA GLU A 378 44.48 74.21 80.36
C GLU A 378 44.10 72.90 81.06
N LEU A 379 44.38 71.74 80.45
CA LEU A 379 44.17 70.44 81.09
C LEU A 379 45.17 70.21 82.24
N ALA A 380 46.46 70.53 82.06
CA ALA A 380 47.47 70.37 83.12
C ALA A 380 47.18 71.24 84.36
N ALA A 381 46.69 72.46 84.15
CA ALA A 381 46.26 73.37 85.21
C ALA A 381 44.93 72.95 85.86
N ALA A 382 43.94 72.48 85.09
CA ALA A 382 42.67 71.96 85.61
C ALA A 382 42.83 70.64 86.40
N LEU A 383 43.88 69.87 86.11
CA LEU A 383 44.24 68.63 86.80
C LEU A 383 45.31 68.85 87.90
N GLY A 384 45.63 70.10 88.24
CA GLY A 384 46.44 70.49 89.39
C GLY A 384 47.92 70.11 89.31
N ASN A 385 48.45 69.84 88.11
CA ASN A 385 49.83 69.37 87.91
C ASN A 385 50.20 68.11 88.73
N ASP A 386 49.24 67.22 89.04
CA ASP A 386 49.50 65.96 89.75
C ASP A 386 50.05 64.88 88.79
N PRO A 387 51.33 64.45 88.93
CA PRO A 387 51.94 63.43 88.08
C PRO A 387 51.27 62.05 88.21
N ASN A 388 50.48 61.83 89.27
CA ASN A 388 49.75 60.59 89.54
C ASN A 388 48.23 60.74 89.30
N PHE A 389 47.83 61.71 88.47
CA PHE A 389 46.42 62.05 88.23
C PHE A 389 45.54 60.83 87.94
N ALA A 390 45.99 59.85 87.16
CA ALA A 390 45.24 58.62 86.91
C ALA A 390 44.95 57.85 88.21
N THR A 391 45.92 57.69 89.10
CA THR A 391 45.75 57.05 90.42
C THR A 391 44.88 57.89 91.35
N THR A 392 45.02 59.21 91.33
CA THR A 392 44.20 60.15 92.12
C THR A 392 42.73 60.15 91.68
N MET A 393 42.47 60.15 90.36
CA MET A 393 41.11 60.07 89.81
C MET A 393 40.53 58.66 89.99
N THR A 394 41.31 57.59 89.77
CA THR A 394 40.86 56.22 90.07
C THR A 394 40.49 56.06 91.53
N ASN A 395 41.25 56.63 92.49
CA ASN A 395 40.92 56.59 93.91
C ASN A 395 39.72 57.48 94.28
N ALA A 396 39.57 58.65 93.66
CA ALA A 396 38.43 59.53 93.87
C ALA A 396 37.12 58.98 93.26
N LEU A 397 37.18 58.27 92.13
CA LEU A 397 36.04 57.64 91.47
C LEU A 397 35.68 56.28 92.10
N ALA A 398 36.68 55.50 92.53
CA ALA A 398 36.47 54.27 93.30
C ALA A 398 35.81 54.51 94.66
N GLY A 399 35.98 55.70 95.25
CA GLY A 399 35.31 56.12 96.48
C GLY A 399 33.89 56.69 96.32
N LYS A 400 33.36 56.85 95.08
CA LYS A 400 32.04 57.45 94.83
C LYS A 400 30.92 56.46 94.49
N GLN A 401 31.25 55.22 94.16
CA GLN A 401 30.30 54.11 94.05
C GLN A 401 29.70 53.56 95.38
N PRO A 402 30.32 53.67 96.57
CA PRO A 402 29.82 52.99 97.78
C PRO A 402 28.57 53.62 98.44
N LEU A 403 27.97 54.68 97.91
CA LEU A 403 26.90 55.39 98.62
C LEU A 403 25.51 54.74 98.47
N ASP A 404 25.39 53.74 97.59
CA ASP A 404 24.16 53.00 97.36
C ASP A 404 24.45 51.50 97.47
N ALA A 405 23.80 50.86 98.45
CA ALA A 405 24.05 49.46 98.79
C ALA A 405 23.62 48.53 97.64
N THR A 406 22.57 48.89 96.89
CA THR A 406 22.13 48.19 95.68
C THR A 406 23.18 48.25 94.57
N LEU A 407 23.74 49.41 94.26
CA LEU A 407 24.81 49.56 93.25
C LEU A 407 26.11 48.84 93.64
N THR A 408 26.41 48.80 94.94
CA THR A 408 27.57 48.05 95.47
C THR A 408 27.37 46.54 95.28
N ALA A 409 26.16 46.03 95.56
CA ALA A 409 25.84 44.62 95.36
C ALA A 409 25.81 44.22 93.87
N LEU A 410 25.29 45.10 92.99
CA LEU A 410 25.28 44.87 91.53
C LEU A 410 26.70 44.78 90.95
N ALA A 411 27.63 45.60 91.46
CA ALA A 411 29.01 45.65 90.98
C ALA A 411 29.92 44.56 91.55
N GLY A 412 29.54 43.93 92.67
CA GLY A 412 30.22 42.77 93.23
C GLY A 412 29.94 41.45 92.49
N LEU A 413 29.00 41.44 91.53
CA LEU A 413 28.72 40.27 90.70
C LEU A 413 29.87 39.99 89.73
N ALA A 414 30.35 38.74 89.69
CA ALA A 414 31.35 38.31 88.72
C ALA A 414 30.83 38.45 87.28
N THR A 415 31.60 39.06 86.36
CA THR A 415 31.18 39.17 84.96
C THR A 415 31.21 37.80 84.28
N GLY A 416 30.10 37.41 83.64
CA GLY A 416 29.96 36.10 83.00
C GLY A 416 29.03 36.14 81.80
N ALA A 417 29.44 35.51 80.69
CA ALA A 417 28.59 35.39 79.51
C ALA A 417 27.36 34.53 79.84
N ASN A 418 26.20 34.89 79.28
CA ASN A 418 24.94 34.16 79.46
C ASN A 418 24.46 34.07 80.91
N LYS A 419 24.75 35.08 81.75
CA LYS A 419 24.23 35.19 83.12
C LYS A 419 23.20 36.32 83.23
N LEU A 420 22.18 36.16 84.07
CA LEU A 420 21.21 37.21 84.40
C LEU A 420 21.34 37.58 85.88
N PRO A 421 21.66 38.85 86.22
CA PRO A 421 21.59 39.36 87.59
C PRO A 421 20.14 39.38 88.10
N TYR A 422 19.91 38.97 89.35
CA TYR A 422 18.63 39.10 90.03
C TYR A 422 18.82 39.38 91.51
N PHE A 423 17.87 40.07 92.13
CA PHE A 423 17.91 40.37 93.56
C PHE A 423 17.42 39.17 94.36
N THR A 424 18.20 38.75 95.36
CA THR A 424 17.80 37.72 96.34
C THR A 424 17.26 38.33 97.64
N GLY A 425 17.38 39.66 97.79
CA GLY A 425 16.90 40.46 98.91
C GLY A 425 17.16 41.95 98.67
N THR A 426 16.74 42.82 99.58
CA THR A 426 17.07 44.25 99.55
C THR A 426 18.60 44.41 99.54
N ASP A 427 19.13 45.16 98.58
CA ASP A 427 20.58 45.37 98.40
C ASP A 427 21.42 44.08 98.28
N THR A 428 20.81 42.95 97.87
CA THR A 428 21.50 41.66 97.70
C THR A 428 21.24 41.10 96.32
N VAL A 429 22.29 40.81 95.55
CA VAL A 429 22.20 40.42 94.14
C VAL A 429 22.95 39.12 93.92
N SER A 430 22.41 38.24 93.08
CA SER A 430 23.07 37.02 92.61
C SER A 430 22.94 36.89 91.10
N GLN A 431 23.65 35.93 90.51
CA GLN A 431 23.52 35.56 89.10
C GLN A 431 22.94 34.17 88.94
N THR A 432 22.14 34.01 87.90
CA THR A 432 21.73 32.69 87.40
C THR A 432 22.13 32.51 85.94
N ASP A 433 22.23 31.27 85.48
CA ASP A 433 22.44 30.94 84.08
C ASP A 433 21.21 31.30 83.25
N LEU A 434 21.41 32.15 82.24
CA LEU A 434 20.41 32.50 81.26
C LEU A 434 20.60 31.61 80.03
N THR A 435 19.72 30.63 79.88
CA THR A 435 19.74 29.70 78.75
C THR A 435 19.62 30.46 77.42
N SER A 436 20.02 29.82 76.31
CA SER A 436 19.84 30.40 74.97
C SER A 436 18.39 30.81 74.72
N VAL A 437 17.43 29.98 75.16
CA VAL A 437 16.00 30.25 75.06
C VAL A 437 15.60 31.50 75.85
N GLY A 438 16.12 31.67 77.08
CA GLY A 438 15.86 32.85 77.90
C GLY A 438 16.38 34.13 77.27
N ARG A 439 17.58 34.10 76.67
CA ARG A 439 18.16 35.24 75.93
C ARG A 439 17.31 35.64 74.74
N ASP A 440 16.82 34.66 73.98
CA ASP A 440 16.03 34.93 72.78
C ASP A 440 14.64 35.51 73.08
N ILE A 441 14.02 35.14 74.21
CA ILE A 441 12.74 35.73 74.68
C ILE A 441 12.96 37.18 75.09
N LEU A 442 13.99 37.46 75.89
CA LEU A 442 14.30 38.81 76.37
C LEU A 442 14.72 39.76 75.23
N ALA A 443 15.29 39.22 74.15
CA ALA A 443 15.65 39.99 72.96
C ALA A 443 14.46 40.39 72.07
N LYS A 444 13.23 39.90 72.34
CA LYS A 444 12.05 40.26 71.55
C LYS A 444 11.55 41.64 71.93
N THR A 445 11.39 42.51 70.94
CA THR A 445 11.05 43.94 71.10
C THR A 445 9.57 44.22 71.28
N SER A 446 8.70 43.20 71.32
CA SER A 446 7.27 43.37 71.56
C SER A 446 6.64 42.13 72.20
N VAL A 447 5.53 42.34 72.91
CA VAL A 447 4.68 41.25 73.44
C VAL A 447 4.28 40.28 72.33
N LEU A 448 4.00 40.78 71.12
CA LEU A 448 3.68 39.98 69.96
C LEU A 448 4.86 39.10 69.50
N ALA A 449 6.09 39.61 69.52
CA ALA A 449 7.28 38.86 69.14
C ALA A 449 7.66 37.80 70.19
N VAL A 450 7.39 38.05 71.48
CA VAL A 450 7.50 37.03 72.54
C VAL A 450 6.45 35.93 72.34
N ILE A 451 5.20 36.31 72.08
CA ILE A 451 4.09 35.40 71.76
C ILE A 451 4.41 34.53 70.54
N GLN A 452 4.99 35.10 69.49
CA GLN A 452 5.42 34.37 68.29
C GLN A 452 6.57 33.41 68.59
N TYR A 453 7.54 33.83 69.41
CA TYR A 453 8.66 32.99 69.80
C TYR A 453 8.25 31.82 70.71
N LEU A 454 7.27 32.04 71.60
CA LEU A 454 6.69 31.01 72.46
C LEU A 454 5.60 30.17 71.76
N GLY A 455 5.17 30.55 70.55
CA GLY A 455 4.12 29.88 69.79
C GLY A 455 2.69 30.05 70.33
N LEU A 456 2.43 31.08 71.13
CA LEU A 456 1.19 31.27 71.91
C LEU A 456 0.33 32.43 71.37
N ARG A 457 -0.41 32.24 70.25
CA ARG A 457 -1.41 33.24 69.79
C ARG A 457 -2.85 32.77 70.06
N GLU A 458 -3.56 33.58 70.84
CA GLU A 458 -4.99 33.61 71.25
C GLU A 458 -5.97 33.89 70.09
N LEU A 459 -7.28 33.56 70.05
CA LEU A 459 -8.27 32.98 70.96
C LEU A 459 -9.40 32.32 70.11
N GLY A 460 -9.65 31.03 70.31
CA GLY A 460 -10.86 30.32 69.88
C GLY A 460 -11.21 29.30 70.95
N THR A 461 -12.41 29.38 71.52
CA THR A 461 -12.84 28.63 72.70
C THR A 461 -12.92 27.12 72.45
N SER A 462 -11.80 26.41 72.63
CA SER A 462 -11.77 25.01 73.07
C SER A 462 -10.33 24.65 73.43
N GLY A 463 -10.05 24.53 74.73
CA GLY A 463 -8.72 24.26 75.25
C GLY A 463 -8.20 22.85 74.95
N GLU A 464 -7.60 22.66 73.77
CA GLU A 464 -6.62 21.60 73.52
C GLU A 464 -5.49 22.13 72.62
N LYS A 465 -4.25 21.81 73.00
CA LYS A 465 -3.01 22.24 72.34
C LYS A 465 -3.01 21.84 70.86
N ILE A 466 -3.06 22.82 69.96
CA ILE A 466 -2.85 22.61 68.52
C ILE A 466 -1.34 22.70 68.20
N PRO A 467 -0.76 21.71 67.51
CA PRO A 467 0.58 21.81 66.92
C PRO A 467 0.56 22.70 65.67
N LEU A 468 1.62 23.49 65.50
CA LEU A 468 1.92 24.38 64.38
C LEU A 468 1.44 23.87 63.01
N LEU A 469 0.40 24.50 62.47
CA LEU A 469 -0.01 24.38 61.07
C LEU A 469 0.72 25.45 60.23
N SER A 470 1.96 25.16 59.84
CA SER A 470 2.43 25.64 58.54
C SER A 470 1.58 24.98 57.45
N THR A 471 1.22 25.72 56.41
CA THR A 471 0.26 25.33 55.37
C THR A 471 0.65 24.12 54.51
N ALA A 472 1.79 23.46 54.78
CA ALA A 472 2.12 22.15 54.25
C ALA A 472 3.02 21.38 55.23
N ASN A 473 2.56 20.21 55.69
CA ASN A 473 3.38 19.26 56.46
C ASN A 473 3.26 17.88 55.81
N THR A 474 4.38 17.23 55.52
CA THR A 474 4.44 15.84 55.01
C THR A 474 4.81 14.92 56.15
N TRP A 475 3.91 14.00 56.51
CA TRP A 475 4.11 13.08 57.65
C TRP A 475 4.49 11.71 57.08
N SER A 476 5.72 11.27 57.35
CA SER A 476 6.30 10.04 56.77
C SER A 476 5.93 8.75 57.51
N ALA A 477 5.16 8.82 58.61
CA ALA A 477 4.75 7.68 59.43
C ALA A 477 3.26 7.75 59.81
N ARG A 478 2.65 6.58 60.09
CA ARG A 478 1.25 6.45 60.51
C ARG A 478 0.98 7.25 61.78
N GLN A 479 -0.09 8.04 61.78
CA GLN A 479 -0.54 8.81 62.93
C GLN A 479 -1.89 8.31 63.43
N THR A 480 -2.05 8.31 64.74
CA THR A 480 -3.30 7.98 65.42
C THR A 480 -3.81 9.23 66.10
N PHE A 481 -4.99 9.70 65.70
CA PHE A 481 -5.64 10.87 66.30
C PHE A 481 -6.71 10.39 67.28
N ASN A 482 -6.52 10.62 68.58
CA ASN A 482 -7.45 10.18 69.65
C ASN A 482 -8.62 11.14 69.89
N GLY A 483 -8.66 12.30 69.21
CA GLY A 483 -9.80 13.21 69.14
C GLY A 483 -10.26 13.31 67.69
N GLY A 484 -11.57 13.18 67.43
CA GLY A 484 -12.13 13.15 66.08
C GLY A 484 -11.63 14.32 65.20
N ILE A 485 -11.25 14.00 63.97
CA ILE A 485 -10.74 14.97 63.00
C ILE A 485 -11.86 15.97 62.65
N THR A 486 -11.60 17.26 62.84
CA THR A 486 -12.54 18.34 62.49
C THR A 486 -11.95 19.19 61.37
N GLY A 487 -12.49 19.02 60.15
CA GLY A 487 -12.05 19.70 58.92
C GLY A 487 -12.39 18.88 57.69
N ALA A 488 -12.44 19.51 56.51
CA ALA A 488 -12.59 18.79 55.24
C ALA A 488 -11.34 17.93 55.00
N LEU A 489 -11.48 16.62 55.13
CA LEU A 489 -10.46 15.67 54.73
C LEU A 489 -10.49 15.53 53.21
N THR A 490 -9.69 16.31 52.49
CA THR A 490 -9.39 16.03 51.08
C THR A 490 -8.45 14.85 51.02
N GLY A 491 -8.97 13.69 50.60
CA GLY A 491 -8.16 12.51 50.32
C GLY A 491 -7.02 12.83 49.35
N ASN A 492 -5.86 12.23 49.58
CA ASN A 492 -4.66 12.48 48.80
C ASN A 492 -4.84 12.01 47.34
N ALA A 493 -5.21 12.95 46.44
CA ALA A 493 -5.25 12.71 45.00
C ALA A 493 -3.89 12.21 44.47
N ASP A 494 -2.78 12.58 45.13
CA ASP A 494 -1.42 12.19 44.74
C ASP A 494 -1.12 10.70 44.95
N THR A 495 -2.09 9.90 45.42
CA THR A 495 -1.95 8.43 45.57
C THR A 495 -3.02 7.62 44.84
N ALA A 496 -3.96 8.27 44.14
CA ALA A 496 -5.00 7.58 43.40
C ALA A 496 -4.42 6.87 42.18
N THR A 497 -4.41 5.53 42.20
CA THR A 497 -3.97 4.68 41.08
C THR A 497 -5.12 4.21 40.19
N LYS A 498 -6.37 4.42 40.62
CA LYS A 498 -7.59 4.09 39.88
C LYS A 498 -8.70 5.14 40.09
N LEU A 499 -9.57 5.33 39.10
CA LEU A 499 -10.84 6.06 39.20
C LEU A 499 -11.88 5.18 39.91
N LYS A 500 -12.56 5.71 40.93
CA LYS A 500 -13.66 5.01 41.64
C LYS A 500 -14.79 4.57 40.71
N THR A 501 -15.03 5.33 39.65
CA THR A 501 -15.94 4.98 38.56
C THR A 501 -15.18 5.09 37.26
N ALA A 502 -14.94 3.96 36.60
CA ALA A 502 -14.29 3.94 35.29
C ALA A 502 -15.07 4.83 34.31
N ARG A 503 -14.35 5.71 33.60
CA ARG A 503 -14.92 6.53 32.53
C ARG A 503 -14.78 5.79 31.22
N LYS A 504 -15.72 5.98 30.29
CA LYS A 504 -15.60 5.40 28.95
C LYS A 504 -14.84 6.38 28.05
N ILE A 505 -13.71 5.97 27.48
CA ILE A 505 -13.05 6.66 26.37
C ILE A 505 -13.47 5.92 25.10
N ASN A 506 -14.34 6.58 24.32
CA ASN A 506 -15.00 6.00 23.15
C ASN A 506 -15.48 4.54 23.35
N ASN A 507 -16.36 4.38 24.34
CA ASN A 507 -16.92 3.12 24.82
C ASN A 507 -15.97 2.12 25.51
N VAL A 508 -14.66 2.35 25.52
CA VAL A 508 -13.71 1.53 26.29
C VAL A 508 -13.62 2.02 27.72
N SER A 509 -13.85 1.12 28.68
CA SER A 509 -13.77 1.45 30.11
C SER A 509 -12.33 1.73 30.53
N PHE A 510 -12.08 2.92 31.05
CA PHE A 510 -10.78 3.39 31.55
C PHE A 510 -10.91 3.76 33.02
N ASP A 511 -10.18 3.06 33.87
CA ASP A 511 -10.10 3.33 35.30
C ASP A 511 -8.73 3.89 35.72
N GLY A 512 -7.80 4.12 34.79
CA GLY A 512 -6.44 4.61 35.10
C GLY A 512 -5.50 3.57 35.73
N SER A 513 -5.93 2.31 35.89
CA SER A 513 -5.09 1.26 36.48
C SER A 513 -4.04 0.67 35.54
N ALA A 514 -4.27 0.76 34.23
CA ALA A 514 -3.39 0.29 33.17
C ALA A 514 -3.46 1.23 31.95
N ASP A 515 -2.55 1.05 30.99
CA ASP A 515 -2.62 1.70 29.68
C ASP A 515 -3.89 1.27 28.94
N ILE A 516 -4.40 2.14 28.09
CA ILE A 516 -5.59 1.89 27.27
C ILE A 516 -5.20 1.89 25.80
N THR A 517 -5.57 0.82 25.11
CA THR A 517 -5.42 0.72 23.66
C THR A 517 -6.80 0.95 23.04
N LEU A 518 -6.92 1.99 22.24
CA LEU A 518 -8.08 2.25 21.40
C LEU A 518 -7.80 1.67 20.01
N THR A 519 -8.52 0.62 19.65
CA THR A 519 -8.50 0.07 18.30
C THR A 519 -9.24 1.02 17.33
N PRO A 520 -9.08 0.86 16.00
CA PRO A 520 -9.92 1.56 15.04
C PRO A 520 -11.42 1.45 15.35
N GLU A 521 -11.87 0.29 15.84
CA GLU A 521 -13.25 0.09 16.31
C GLU A 521 -13.62 1.01 17.49
N ASN A 522 -12.71 1.23 18.43
CA ASN A 522 -12.86 2.20 19.51
C ASN A 522 -12.68 3.65 19.05
N LEU A 523 -12.57 3.93 17.75
CA LEU A 523 -12.62 5.28 17.16
C LEU A 523 -13.86 5.47 16.30
N GLY A 524 -14.77 4.48 16.28
CA GLY A 524 -15.86 4.45 15.32
C GLY A 524 -15.37 4.20 13.89
N VAL A 525 -14.19 3.59 13.73
CA VAL A 525 -13.62 3.12 12.45
C VAL A 525 -13.65 1.59 12.46
N THR A 526 -14.84 1.06 12.22
CA THR A 526 -15.15 -0.37 12.13
C THR A 526 -15.40 -0.74 10.68
N SER A 527 -15.39 -2.02 10.34
CA SER A 527 -15.93 -2.49 9.05
C SER A 527 -17.42 -2.13 8.84
N LEU A 528 -18.13 -1.69 9.90
CA LEU A 528 -19.49 -1.16 9.82
C LEU A 528 -19.54 0.35 9.48
N THR A 529 -18.49 1.11 9.78
CA THR A 529 -18.42 2.57 9.51
C THR A 529 -17.50 2.92 8.34
N PHE A 530 -16.65 2.00 7.91
CA PHE A 530 -15.84 2.07 6.70
C PHE A 530 -15.68 0.66 6.09
N GLU A 531 -16.04 0.50 4.81
CA GLU A 531 -15.93 -0.80 4.10
C GLU A 531 -14.46 -1.17 3.85
N LYS A 532 -13.95 -2.20 4.54
CA LYS A 532 -12.61 -2.75 4.30
C LYS A 532 -12.57 -3.46 2.95
N ASN A 533 -11.66 -3.09 2.04
CA ASN A 533 -11.46 -3.82 0.79
C ASN A 533 -10.47 -4.99 1.02
N ASN A 534 -10.96 -6.23 0.89
CA ASN A 534 -10.20 -7.45 1.11
C ASN A 534 -9.53 -7.98 -0.18
N GLY A 535 -9.78 -7.37 -1.33
CA GLY A 535 -9.20 -7.77 -2.62
C GLY A 535 -9.91 -8.95 -3.29
N GLU A 536 -9.21 -9.66 -4.17
CA GLU A 536 -9.79 -10.76 -4.94
C GLU A 536 -9.99 -12.03 -4.09
N MET A 537 -11.17 -12.64 -4.19
CA MET A 537 -11.49 -13.89 -3.50
C MET A 537 -10.70 -15.08 -4.08
N PRO A 538 -10.40 -16.11 -3.27
CA PRO A 538 -9.75 -17.35 -3.75
C PRO A 538 -10.48 -17.98 -4.94
N ILE A 539 -9.73 -18.66 -5.82
CA ILE A 539 -10.26 -19.22 -7.08
C ILE A 539 -11.30 -20.33 -6.88
N ASP A 540 -11.29 -20.98 -5.72
CA ASP A 540 -12.19 -22.06 -5.30
C ASP A 540 -13.13 -21.65 -4.16
N ALA A 541 -13.21 -20.34 -3.88
CA ALA A 541 -14.00 -19.75 -2.82
C ALA A 541 -15.47 -20.22 -2.87
N ASP A 542 -15.97 -20.67 -1.73
CA ASP A 542 -17.39 -20.92 -1.50
C ASP A 542 -17.96 -19.76 -0.69
N LEU A 543 -18.96 -19.05 -1.21
CA LEU A 543 -19.49 -17.85 -0.58
C LEU A 543 -20.15 -18.13 0.78
N ASN A 544 -20.50 -19.37 1.11
CA ASN A 544 -21.03 -19.66 2.43
C ASN A 544 -19.98 -19.55 3.54
N THR A 545 -18.70 -19.66 3.20
CA THR A 545 -17.58 -19.52 4.14
C THR A 545 -17.34 -18.08 4.58
N PHE A 546 -17.90 -17.10 3.86
CA PHE A 546 -17.68 -15.67 4.07
C PHE A 546 -18.63 -15.11 5.14
N GLY A 547 -18.39 -15.48 6.40
CA GLY A 547 -19.18 -15.10 7.59
C GLY A 547 -19.10 -13.63 8.02
N PRO A 548 -20.00 -13.14 8.89
CA PRO A 548 -19.86 -11.84 9.55
C PRO A 548 -18.83 -11.88 10.69
N VAL A 549 -17.64 -12.39 10.39
CA VAL A 549 -16.49 -12.44 11.28
C VAL A 549 -15.39 -11.55 10.71
N GLU A 550 -14.50 -11.05 11.58
CA GLU A 550 -13.47 -10.07 11.23
C GLU A 550 -12.64 -10.45 9.99
N ALA A 551 -12.40 -11.75 9.77
CA ALA A 551 -11.68 -12.26 8.62
C ALA A 551 -12.36 -12.00 7.26
N TYR A 552 -13.70 -11.98 7.22
CA TYR A 552 -14.47 -11.94 5.98
C TYR A 552 -15.32 -10.67 5.81
N LEU A 553 -15.54 -9.88 6.87
CA LEU A 553 -16.21 -8.58 6.79
C LEU A 553 -15.47 -7.62 5.83
N GLY A 554 -16.22 -6.95 4.96
CA GLY A 554 -15.68 -6.06 3.93
C GLY A 554 -16.05 -6.47 2.50
N VAL A 555 -15.33 -5.89 1.53
CA VAL A 555 -15.58 -5.99 0.10
C VAL A 555 -14.58 -6.96 -0.53
N TRP A 556 -15.05 -7.90 -1.34
CA TRP A 556 -14.28 -8.90 -2.06
C TRP A 556 -14.60 -8.82 -3.55
N SER A 557 -13.59 -8.81 -4.41
CA SER A 557 -13.78 -8.83 -5.86
C SER A 557 -13.73 -10.25 -6.42
N LYS A 558 -14.53 -10.52 -7.45
CA LYS A 558 -14.46 -11.71 -8.29
C LYS A 558 -14.22 -11.25 -9.73
N ALA A 559 -12.98 -11.26 -10.20
CA ALA A 559 -12.64 -10.68 -11.50
C ALA A 559 -12.87 -11.64 -12.69
N THR A 560 -12.91 -12.95 -12.42
CA THR A 560 -13.07 -14.01 -13.44
C THR A 560 -14.28 -14.89 -13.16
N SER A 561 -14.93 -15.40 -14.21
CA SER A 561 -16.11 -16.27 -14.08
C SER A 561 -15.78 -17.71 -13.64
N THR A 562 -14.50 -18.09 -13.68
CA THR A 562 -14.02 -19.45 -13.37
C THR A 562 -14.43 -19.88 -11.96
N ASN A 563 -15.08 -21.05 -11.83
CA ASN A 563 -15.57 -21.66 -10.59
C ASN A 563 -16.60 -20.83 -9.78
N ALA A 564 -17.12 -19.73 -10.34
CA ALA A 564 -18.29 -19.05 -9.79
C ALA A 564 -19.55 -19.81 -10.23
N THR A 565 -19.94 -20.83 -9.46
CA THR A 565 -21.11 -21.65 -9.76
C THR A 565 -22.14 -21.57 -8.64
N LEU A 566 -23.39 -21.93 -8.94
CA LEU A 566 -24.44 -22.09 -7.93
C LEU A 566 -24.03 -23.09 -6.83
N GLU A 567 -23.25 -24.13 -7.18
CA GLU A 567 -22.71 -25.13 -6.26
C GLU A 567 -21.71 -24.54 -5.25
N LYS A 568 -21.04 -23.44 -5.63
CA LYS A 568 -20.16 -22.64 -4.77
C LYS A 568 -20.88 -21.45 -4.12
N ASN A 569 -22.21 -21.48 -4.15
CA ASN A 569 -23.10 -20.52 -3.50
C ASN A 569 -22.99 -19.09 -4.04
N PHE A 570 -22.54 -18.92 -5.29
CA PHE A 570 -22.69 -17.65 -6.01
C PHE A 570 -24.17 -17.42 -6.38
N PRO A 571 -24.62 -16.16 -6.51
CA PRO A 571 -26.01 -15.85 -6.87
C PRO A 571 -26.40 -16.24 -8.30
N GLU A 572 -25.44 -16.40 -9.20
CA GLU A 572 -25.61 -16.86 -10.58
C GLU A 572 -24.33 -17.58 -11.07
N ASP A 573 -24.46 -18.46 -12.06
CA ASP A 573 -23.31 -19.09 -12.70
C ASP A 573 -22.49 -18.06 -13.48
N ASN A 574 -21.17 -18.21 -13.46
CA ASN A 574 -20.19 -17.29 -14.05
C ASN A 574 -20.23 -15.86 -13.46
N ALA A 575 -20.76 -15.69 -12.24
CA ALA A 575 -20.87 -14.39 -11.57
C ALA A 575 -19.50 -13.68 -11.46
N VAL A 576 -19.35 -12.58 -12.19
CA VAL A 576 -18.23 -11.63 -12.08
C VAL A 576 -18.77 -10.38 -11.41
N GLY A 577 -18.10 -9.90 -10.37
CA GLY A 577 -18.65 -8.80 -9.57
C GLY A 577 -17.96 -8.59 -8.24
N VAL A 578 -18.70 -8.01 -7.31
CA VAL A 578 -18.23 -7.63 -5.98
C VAL A 578 -19.14 -8.21 -4.92
N LEU A 579 -18.57 -8.93 -3.96
CA LEU A 579 -19.23 -9.41 -2.75
C LEU A 579 -18.91 -8.49 -1.57
N GLU A 580 -19.92 -8.02 -0.88
CA GLU A 580 -19.81 -7.24 0.34
C GLU A 580 -20.38 -8.07 1.49
N VAL A 581 -19.61 -8.24 2.55
CA VAL A 581 -20.00 -8.96 3.76
C VAL A 581 -20.04 -7.95 4.89
N PHE A 582 -21.20 -7.73 5.48
CA PHE A 582 -21.37 -6.73 6.52
C PHE A 582 -22.34 -7.19 7.62
N ALA A 583 -22.16 -6.64 8.81
CA ALA A 583 -22.96 -6.98 9.98
C ALA A 583 -24.31 -6.26 9.91
N ALA A 584 -25.32 -6.92 9.33
CA ALA A 584 -26.69 -6.42 9.26
C ALA A 584 -27.71 -7.57 9.28
N GLY A 585 -28.99 -7.25 9.56
CA GLY A 585 -30.08 -8.23 9.65
C GLY A 585 -30.18 -8.95 11.00
N ASN A 586 -31.22 -9.78 11.19
CA ASN A 586 -31.60 -10.39 12.48
C ASN A 586 -30.50 -11.21 13.17
N PHE A 587 -29.53 -11.77 12.42
CA PHE A 587 -28.42 -12.55 12.96
C PHE A 587 -27.05 -11.92 12.69
N ALA A 588 -27.02 -10.59 12.47
CA ALA A 588 -25.82 -9.79 12.28
C ALA A 588 -24.89 -10.26 11.14
N GLY A 589 -25.43 -10.91 10.11
CA GLY A 589 -24.69 -11.28 8.90
C GLY A 589 -25.53 -11.09 7.65
N THR A 590 -25.03 -10.22 6.76
CA THR A 590 -25.59 -9.96 5.45
C THR A 590 -24.46 -10.02 4.41
N GLN A 591 -24.74 -10.66 3.30
CA GLN A 591 -23.92 -10.60 2.10
C GLN A 591 -24.69 -9.85 1.02
N ARG A 592 -24.02 -8.97 0.27
CA ARG A 592 -24.53 -8.34 -0.94
C ARG A 592 -23.58 -8.64 -2.09
N PHE A 593 -24.07 -9.15 -3.20
CA PHE A 593 -23.27 -9.43 -4.39
C PHE A 593 -23.79 -8.58 -5.54
N THR A 594 -22.95 -7.68 -6.04
CA THR A 594 -23.24 -6.85 -7.21
C THR A 594 -22.51 -7.43 -8.42
N THR A 595 -23.24 -7.88 -9.43
CA THR A 595 -22.66 -8.42 -10.66
C THR A 595 -22.17 -7.27 -11.56
N ARG A 596 -21.26 -7.58 -12.48
CA ARG A 596 -20.72 -6.62 -13.46
C ARG A 596 -21.83 -5.94 -14.28
N ASP A 597 -22.94 -6.63 -14.51
CA ASP A 597 -24.06 -6.17 -15.32
C ASP A 597 -25.09 -5.37 -14.50
N GLY A 598 -24.81 -5.11 -13.22
CA GLY A 598 -25.58 -4.22 -12.36
C GLY A 598 -26.70 -4.89 -11.55
N ASN A 599 -26.81 -6.22 -11.59
CA ASN A 599 -27.73 -6.96 -10.72
C ASN A 599 -27.20 -6.98 -9.29
N VAL A 600 -28.05 -6.69 -8.30
CA VAL A 600 -27.65 -6.66 -6.88
C VAL A 600 -28.42 -7.71 -6.11
N TYR A 601 -27.72 -8.74 -5.64
CA TYR A 601 -28.25 -9.80 -4.80
C TYR A 601 -27.88 -9.52 -3.34
N ILE A 602 -28.77 -9.80 -2.40
CA ILE A 602 -28.51 -9.76 -0.98
C ILE A 602 -28.95 -11.08 -0.35
N ARG A 603 -28.18 -11.64 0.57
CA ARG A 603 -28.67 -12.69 1.46
C ARG A 603 -28.30 -12.37 2.88
N ARG A 604 -29.09 -12.90 3.81
CA ARG A 604 -28.87 -12.74 5.24
C ARG A 604 -28.71 -14.11 5.84
N LEU A 605 -27.99 -14.21 6.93
CA LEU A 605 -27.98 -15.43 7.73
C LEU A 605 -29.43 -15.83 8.10
N ALA A 606 -29.78 -17.09 7.90
CA ALA A 606 -31.04 -17.70 8.30
C ALA A 606 -31.00 -18.19 9.77
N ASN A 607 -29.81 -18.35 10.34
CA ASN A 607 -29.57 -18.67 11.74
C ASN A 607 -28.24 -18.04 12.21
N LYS A 608 -27.90 -18.11 13.50
CA LYS A 608 -26.59 -17.66 13.99
C LYS A 608 -25.45 -18.31 13.18
N TRP A 609 -24.40 -17.52 12.86
CA TRP A 609 -23.20 -17.99 12.18
C TRP A 609 -22.60 -19.21 12.91
N ASN A 610 -22.28 -20.27 12.16
CA ASN A 610 -21.79 -21.54 12.75
C ASN A 610 -20.26 -21.65 12.83
N GLY A 611 -19.53 -20.63 12.36
CA GLY A 611 -18.07 -20.56 12.44
C GLY A 611 -17.34 -20.79 11.12
N SER A 612 -17.90 -21.56 10.18
CA SER A 612 -17.17 -22.01 8.98
C SER A 612 -17.98 -22.04 7.69
N ASP A 613 -19.28 -22.34 7.75
CA ASP A 613 -20.15 -22.54 6.58
C ASP A 613 -21.56 -22.07 6.93
N GLY A 614 -21.81 -20.78 6.81
CA GLY A 614 -22.97 -20.18 7.45
C GLY A 614 -24.30 -20.75 6.95
N PRO A 615 -25.34 -20.79 7.82
CA PRO A 615 -26.70 -21.06 7.40
C PRO A 615 -27.24 -19.84 6.66
N TRP A 616 -26.64 -19.49 5.52
CA TRP A 616 -27.08 -18.37 4.70
C TRP A 616 -28.47 -18.68 4.17
N GLY A 617 -29.37 -17.72 4.32
CA GLY A 617 -30.60 -17.75 3.54
C GLY A 617 -30.26 -17.65 2.07
N ILE A 618 -31.24 -17.94 1.23
CA ILE A 618 -31.10 -17.78 -0.21
C ILE A 618 -30.72 -16.36 -0.61
N TRP A 619 -30.00 -16.25 -1.74
CA TRP A 619 -29.81 -14.99 -2.44
C TRP A 619 -31.16 -14.39 -2.83
N ARG A 620 -31.44 -13.20 -2.31
CA ARG A 620 -32.57 -12.36 -2.69
C ARG A 620 -32.07 -11.29 -3.64
N HIS A 621 -32.58 -11.27 -4.85
CA HIS A 621 -32.28 -10.20 -5.78
C HIS A 621 -32.94 -8.89 -5.29
N THR A 622 -32.15 -7.91 -4.87
CA THR A 622 -32.61 -6.65 -4.26
C THR A 622 -32.67 -5.46 -5.20
N GLN A 623 -31.90 -5.50 -6.28
CA GLN A 623 -31.97 -4.49 -7.32
C GLN A 623 -31.88 -5.21 -8.67
N SER A 624 -33.03 -5.28 -9.33
CA SER A 624 -33.25 -5.83 -10.67
C SER A 624 -33.92 -4.74 -11.49
N ALA A 625 -33.64 -4.66 -12.80
CA ALA A 625 -34.68 -4.20 -13.70
C ALA A 625 -35.87 -5.17 -13.57
N THR A 626 -37.11 -4.68 -13.37
CA THR A 626 -38.29 -5.55 -13.22
C THR A 626 -38.43 -6.50 -14.42
N ARG A 627 -38.34 -7.82 -14.17
CA ARG A 627 -38.35 -8.84 -15.23
C ARG A 627 -39.74 -8.86 -15.91
N PRO A 628 -39.85 -8.57 -17.22
CA PRO A 628 -41.13 -8.69 -17.91
C PRO A 628 -41.51 -10.17 -18.04
N LEU A 629 -42.77 -10.50 -17.72
CA LEU A 629 -43.35 -11.80 -18.08
C LEU A 629 -43.45 -11.86 -19.61
N SER A 630 -42.75 -12.82 -20.21
CA SER A 630 -42.80 -13.06 -21.66
C SER A 630 -44.22 -13.43 -22.09
N THR A 631 -44.56 -13.12 -23.35
CA THR A 631 -45.87 -13.40 -23.95
C THR A 631 -46.18 -14.89 -24.12
N THR A 632 -45.26 -15.79 -23.75
CA THR A 632 -45.37 -17.24 -23.88
C THR A 632 -45.28 -17.99 -22.54
N ILE A 633 -45.06 -17.29 -21.42
CA ILE A 633 -44.85 -17.94 -20.12
C ILE A 633 -46.19 -18.26 -19.43
N ASP A 634 -46.29 -19.49 -18.90
CA ASP A 634 -47.34 -19.95 -17.99
C ASP A 634 -46.87 -19.80 -16.54
N LEU A 635 -47.67 -19.17 -15.67
CA LEU A 635 -47.27 -18.93 -14.28
C LEU A 635 -47.01 -20.21 -13.47
N ASN A 636 -47.59 -21.35 -13.85
CA ASN A 636 -47.32 -22.62 -13.18
C ASN A 636 -45.88 -23.10 -13.39
N THR A 637 -45.22 -22.67 -14.47
CA THR A 637 -43.82 -23.05 -14.74
C THR A 637 -42.81 -22.34 -13.84
N LEU A 638 -43.26 -21.35 -13.05
CA LEU A 638 -42.39 -20.48 -12.25
C LEU A 638 -42.34 -20.88 -10.77
N GLY A 639 -41.59 -21.93 -10.43
CA GLY A 639 -41.43 -22.38 -9.03
C GLY A 639 -40.03 -22.77 -8.60
N ALA A 640 -39.10 -22.94 -9.53
CA ALA A 640 -37.68 -23.20 -9.26
C ALA A 640 -36.94 -22.01 -8.60
N ALA A 641 -35.77 -22.26 -8.00
CA ALA A 641 -35.01 -21.26 -7.23
C ALA A 641 -34.66 -20.00 -8.03
N GLU A 642 -34.33 -20.16 -9.30
CA GLU A 642 -34.00 -19.12 -10.26
C GLU A 642 -35.18 -18.19 -10.63
N HIS A 643 -36.42 -18.59 -10.30
CA HIS A 643 -37.63 -17.81 -10.57
C HIS A 643 -38.03 -16.87 -9.42
N LEU A 644 -37.36 -16.95 -8.27
CA LEU A 644 -37.65 -16.12 -7.11
C LEU A 644 -37.42 -14.63 -7.41
N GLY A 645 -38.29 -13.77 -6.90
CA GLY A 645 -38.23 -12.32 -7.09
C GLY A 645 -39.45 -11.72 -7.80
N LEU A 646 -39.31 -10.48 -8.28
CA LEU A 646 -40.38 -9.65 -8.81
C LEU A 646 -40.46 -9.69 -10.34
N TRP A 647 -41.65 -10.01 -10.84
CA TRP A 647 -42.02 -10.11 -12.24
C TRP A 647 -43.15 -9.13 -12.57
N ARG A 648 -43.11 -8.47 -13.73
CA ARG A 648 -44.20 -7.58 -14.17
C ARG A 648 -44.99 -8.19 -15.32
N ASN A 649 -46.31 -8.09 -15.22
CA ASN A 649 -47.21 -8.21 -16.35
C ASN A 649 -47.72 -6.82 -16.74
N SER A 650 -47.27 -6.32 -17.90
CA SER A 650 -47.69 -5.02 -18.43
C SER A 650 -48.66 -5.13 -19.62
N SER A 651 -49.11 -6.34 -20.00
CA SER A 651 -49.98 -6.54 -21.17
C SER A 651 -51.32 -7.15 -20.78
N SER A 652 -52.41 -6.56 -21.25
CA SER A 652 -53.76 -7.09 -21.07
C SER A 652 -54.00 -8.39 -21.85
N ALA A 653 -53.20 -8.64 -22.89
CA ALA A 653 -53.37 -9.77 -23.81
C ALA A 653 -52.76 -11.08 -23.30
N ILE A 654 -51.90 -11.02 -22.27
CA ILE A 654 -51.16 -12.20 -21.79
C ILE A 654 -51.74 -12.79 -20.50
N ALA A 655 -52.62 -12.06 -19.82
CA ALA A 655 -53.30 -12.52 -18.60
C ALA A 655 -54.56 -13.33 -18.97
N SER A 656 -54.41 -14.66 -18.98
CA SER A 656 -55.51 -15.62 -19.14
C SER A 656 -55.47 -16.70 -18.07
N TYR A 657 -56.63 -17.30 -17.75
CA TYR A 657 -56.73 -18.45 -16.86
C TYR A 657 -56.04 -19.68 -17.46
N GLU A 658 -56.02 -19.81 -18.79
CA GLU A 658 -55.25 -20.86 -19.49
C GLU A 658 -53.75 -20.82 -19.17
N ARG A 659 -53.23 -19.64 -18.80
CA ARG A 659 -51.83 -19.43 -18.39
C ARG A 659 -51.69 -19.23 -16.88
N ASN A 660 -52.72 -19.63 -16.13
CA ASN A 660 -52.77 -19.67 -14.69
C ASN A 660 -52.62 -18.31 -13.99
N TYR A 661 -53.08 -17.22 -14.63
CA TYR A 661 -53.25 -15.92 -13.96
C TYR A 661 -54.48 -15.94 -13.03
N PRO A 662 -54.47 -15.19 -11.91
CA PRO A 662 -55.60 -15.15 -10.98
C PRO A 662 -56.77 -14.26 -11.45
N GLU A 663 -56.57 -13.40 -12.45
CA GLU A 663 -57.59 -12.57 -13.12
C GLU A 663 -57.23 -12.49 -14.63
N GLU A 664 -58.21 -12.23 -15.53
CA GLU A 664 -57.97 -12.07 -16.98
C GLU A 664 -58.11 -10.62 -17.47
N GLY A 665 -57.46 -10.32 -18.60
CA GLY A 665 -57.64 -9.07 -19.33
C GLY A 665 -56.91 -7.86 -18.71
N GLY A 666 -57.37 -6.64 -19.04
CA GLY A 666 -56.64 -5.41 -18.71
C GLY A 666 -56.48 -5.10 -17.22
N PHE A 667 -57.36 -5.60 -16.36
CA PHE A 667 -57.29 -5.37 -14.91
C PHE A 667 -56.30 -6.31 -14.20
N ALA A 668 -55.90 -7.40 -14.87
CA ALA A 668 -54.94 -8.37 -14.37
C ALA A 668 -53.47 -7.96 -14.57
N GLN A 669 -53.21 -6.85 -15.27
CA GLN A 669 -51.89 -6.22 -15.29
C GLN A 669 -51.43 -5.97 -13.85
N GLY A 670 -50.17 -6.23 -13.54
CA GLY A 670 -49.73 -6.21 -12.15
C GLY A 670 -48.36 -6.81 -11.93
N MET A 671 -48.08 -7.12 -10.67
CA MET A 671 -46.80 -7.64 -10.20
C MET A 671 -46.98 -9.04 -9.65
N LEU A 672 -46.23 -10.00 -10.20
CA LEU A 672 -46.06 -11.32 -9.62
C LEU A 672 -44.78 -11.31 -8.79
N GLU A 673 -44.85 -11.86 -7.61
CA GLU A 673 -43.72 -12.10 -6.73
C GLU A 673 -43.67 -13.58 -6.40
N ILE A 674 -42.49 -14.17 -6.51
CA ILE A 674 -42.26 -15.58 -6.22
C ILE A 674 -41.30 -15.65 -5.04
N LEU A 675 -41.77 -16.28 -3.97
CA LEU A 675 -41.17 -16.24 -2.64
C LEU A 675 -40.91 -17.66 -2.15
N GLU A 676 -39.88 -17.80 -1.33
CA GLU A 676 -39.70 -19.00 -0.53
C GLU A 676 -40.57 -18.95 0.74
N GLY A 677 -41.13 -20.10 1.08
CA GLY A 677 -42.10 -20.26 2.17
C GLY A 677 -43.48 -20.71 1.66
N GLY A 678 -44.37 -21.10 2.57
CA GLY A 678 -45.67 -21.70 2.23
C GLY A 678 -45.65 -23.24 2.21
N ASN A 679 -46.79 -23.87 1.92
CA ASN A 679 -46.89 -25.33 1.81
C ASN A 679 -45.92 -25.85 0.73
N TYR A 680 -45.16 -26.92 1.02
CA TYR A 680 -44.10 -27.48 0.17
C TYR A 680 -43.01 -26.50 -0.33
N GLY A 681 -42.82 -25.36 0.36
CA GLY A 681 -41.62 -24.52 0.27
C GLY A 681 -41.64 -23.36 -0.72
N ARG A 682 -42.66 -23.23 -1.58
CA ARG A 682 -42.78 -22.10 -2.52
C ARG A 682 -44.15 -21.43 -2.45
N THR A 683 -44.13 -20.10 -2.58
CA THR A 683 -45.32 -19.26 -2.63
C THR A 683 -45.23 -18.32 -3.82
N GLN A 684 -46.31 -18.23 -4.59
CA GLN A 684 -46.51 -17.12 -5.52
C GLN A 684 -47.46 -16.12 -4.89
N ARG A 685 -47.19 -14.83 -5.09
CA ARG A 685 -48.03 -13.70 -4.71
C ARG A 685 -48.23 -12.77 -5.90
N TYR A 686 -49.47 -12.61 -6.35
CA TYR A 686 -49.80 -11.73 -7.47
C TYR A 686 -50.61 -10.53 -6.98
N THR A 687 -50.13 -9.33 -7.27
CA THR A 687 -50.82 -8.07 -6.97
C THR A 687 -51.27 -7.43 -8.27
N THR A 688 -52.59 -7.31 -8.47
CA THR A 688 -53.14 -6.67 -9.67
C THR A 688 -53.05 -5.14 -9.57
N ARG A 689 -53.19 -4.43 -10.70
CA ARG A 689 -53.18 -2.96 -10.77
C ARG A 689 -54.24 -2.31 -9.88
N ARG A 690 -55.28 -3.04 -9.44
CA ARG A 690 -56.32 -2.58 -8.52
C ARG A 690 -56.01 -2.84 -7.04
N GLY A 691 -54.86 -3.43 -6.72
CA GLY A 691 -54.45 -3.74 -5.35
C GLY A 691 -55.06 -5.02 -4.77
N ASN A 692 -55.74 -5.85 -5.58
CA ASN A 692 -56.10 -7.21 -5.15
C ASN A 692 -54.82 -8.05 -5.06
N MET A 693 -54.64 -8.72 -3.92
CA MET A 693 -53.49 -9.61 -3.71
C MET A 693 -53.95 -11.06 -3.63
N TYR A 694 -53.41 -11.88 -4.52
CA TYR A 694 -53.59 -13.32 -4.58
C TYR A 694 -52.30 -14.00 -4.14
N VAL A 695 -52.42 -15.12 -3.45
CA VAL A 695 -51.31 -15.95 -3.01
C VAL A 695 -51.67 -17.41 -3.25
N ARG A 696 -50.70 -18.24 -3.62
CA ARG A 696 -50.84 -19.70 -3.65
C ARG A 696 -49.52 -20.36 -3.27
N CYS A 697 -49.60 -21.53 -2.66
CA CYS A 697 -48.44 -22.35 -2.36
C CYS A 697 -48.36 -23.53 -3.34
N LEU A 698 -47.26 -24.28 -3.30
CA LEU A 698 -47.22 -25.57 -3.97
C LEU A 698 -48.09 -26.59 -3.22
N ALA A 699 -48.71 -27.51 -3.97
CA ALA A 699 -49.52 -28.61 -3.44
C ALA A 699 -48.69 -29.90 -3.20
N ALA A 700 -47.46 -29.93 -3.72
CA ALA A 700 -46.46 -30.99 -3.54
C ALA A 700 -45.06 -30.40 -3.72
N SER A 701 -44.00 -31.17 -3.44
CA SER A 701 -42.63 -30.74 -3.75
C SER A 701 -42.49 -30.32 -5.22
N TRP A 702 -41.73 -29.25 -5.48
CA TRP A 702 -41.58 -28.70 -6.83
C TRP A 702 -41.03 -29.73 -7.83
N ASP A 703 -41.76 -29.91 -8.93
CA ASP A 703 -41.35 -30.70 -10.09
C ASP A 703 -41.60 -29.88 -11.36
N ALA A 704 -40.53 -29.59 -12.12
CA ALA A 704 -40.62 -28.79 -13.33
C ALA A 704 -41.36 -29.50 -14.49
N SER A 705 -41.43 -30.83 -14.46
CA SER A 705 -42.14 -31.64 -15.45
C SER A 705 -43.63 -31.81 -15.14
N ASN A 706 -44.03 -31.61 -13.88
CA ASN A 706 -45.41 -31.66 -13.40
C ASN A 706 -45.65 -30.62 -12.29
N PRO A 707 -45.70 -29.32 -12.62
CA PRO A 707 -45.79 -28.27 -11.60
C PRO A 707 -47.17 -28.25 -10.93
N GLN A 708 -47.22 -28.64 -9.65
CA GLN A 708 -48.47 -28.70 -8.87
C GLN A 708 -48.62 -27.50 -7.93
N TRP A 709 -49.20 -26.42 -8.43
CA TRP A 709 -49.61 -25.29 -7.61
C TRP A 709 -51.01 -25.51 -7.03
N GLU A 710 -51.21 -25.11 -5.78
CA GLU A 710 -52.56 -24.97 -5.24
C GLU A 710 -53.34 -23.90 -6.01
N PRO A 711 -54.68 -23.91 -5.96
CA PRO A 711 -55.49 -22.83 -6.49
C PRO A 711 -55.11 -21.47 -5.87
N TRP A 712 -55.26 -20.38 -6.64
CA TRP A 712 -55.04 -19.02 -6.13
C TRP A 712 -56.00 -18.68 -4.99
N LEU A 713 -55.45 -18.24 -3.85
CA LEU A 713 -56.19 -17.72 -2.70
C LEU A 713 -56.06 -16.19 -2.66
N LYS A 714 -57.17 -15.48 -2.60
CA LYS A 714 -57.14 -14.02 -2.43
C LYS A 714 -56.88 -13.70 -0.95
N VAL A 715 -55.74 -13.08 -0.63
CA VAL A 715 -55.26 -12.90 0.76
C VAL A 715 -55.10 -11.45 1.21
N GLY A 716 -55.16 -10.50 0.27
CA GLY A 716 -55.15 -9.08 0.57
C GLY A 716 -56.24 -8.36 -0.20
N HIS A 717 -57.07 -7.64 0.54
CA HIS A 717 -58.17 -6.82 0.04
C HIS A 717 -58.23 -5.55 0.90
N GLN A 718 -58.45 -4.39 0.28
CA GLN A 718 -58.83 -3.19 1.03
C GLN A 718 -60.20 -3.46 1.67
N SER A 719 -60.30 -3.42 3.00
CA SER A 719 -61.37 -4.00 3.82
C SER A 719 -62.81 -3.73 3.38
N GLU A 720 -63.66 -4.75 3.42
CA GLU A 720 -65.08 -4.59 3.75
C GLU A 720 -65.27 -4.69 5.27
N SER A 721 -65.95 -3.72 5.88
CA SER A 721 -66.33 -3.66 7.30
C SER A 721 -67.08 -4.91 7.78
N ARG A 722 -66.55 -5.65 8.78
CA ARG A 722 -67.28 -6.75 9.46
C ARG A 722 -67.45 -6.47 10.96
N TYR A 723 -68.67 -6.13 11.36
CA TYR A 723 -69.12 -6.06 12.76
C TYR A 723 -69.43 -7.47 13.29
N TYR A 724 -69.20 -7.74 14.58
CA TYR A 724 -69.58 -9.00 15.24
C TYR A 724 -70.66 -8.77 16.29
N ASP A 725 -71.74 -9.54 16.23
CA ASP A 725 -72.94 -9.42 17.08
C ASP A 725 -73.42 -10.77 17.67
N GLY A 726 -72.61 -11.83 17.55
CA GLY A 726 -72.91 -13.18 18.09
C GLY A 726 -72.34 -13.45 19.50
N ASP A 727 -72.24 -14.73 19.86
CA ASP A 727 -71.71 -15.18 21.16
C ASP A 727 -70.17 -15.15 21.18
N LEU A 728 -69.59 -14.36 22.09
CA LEU A 728 -68.14 -14.26 22.20
C LEU A 728 -67.46 -15.59 22.60
N ASN A 729 -68.19 -16.55 23.18
CA ASN A 729 -67.66 -17.88 23.48
C ASN A 729 -67.33 -18.70 22.22
N ASP A 730 -67.98 -18.41 21.09
CA ASP A 730 -67.78 -19.11 19.82
C ASP A 730 -66.56 -18.58 19.04
N VAL A 731 -66.04 -17.41 19.43
CA VAL A 731 -64.97 -16.72 18.70
C VAL A 731 -63.60 -17.25 19.13
N THR A 732 -63.20 -18.37 18.53
CA THR A 732 -61.91 -19.05 18.79
C THR A 732 -60.89 -18.89 17.66
N SER A 733 -61.26 -18.22 16.57
CA SER A 733 -60.39 -17.97 15.41
C SER A 733 -59.51 -16.75 15.65
N PRO A 734 -58.18 -16.82 15.37
CA PRO A 734 -57.30 -15.67 15.54
C PRO A 734 -57.71 -14.49 14.66
N GLY A 735 -57.78 -13.28 15.24
CA GLY A 735 -58.17 -12.07 14.52
C GLY A 735 -58.53 -10.90 15.44
N ILE A 736 -58.86 -9.76 14.82
CA ILE A 736 -59.37 -8.56 15.50
C ILE A 736 -60.79 -8.30 15.01
N TYR A 737 -61.74 -8.20 15.93
CA TYR A 737 -63.17 -8.06 15.63
C TYR A 737 -63.74 -6.80 16.29
N SER A 738 -64.53 -6.02 15.53
CA SER A 738 -65.33 -4.92 16.09
C SER A 738 -66.64 -5.46 16.65
N VAL A 739 -66.76 -5.52 17.98
CA VAL A 739 -67.89 -6.11 18.68
C VAL A 739 -68.98 -5.06 18.92
N THR A 740 -70.20 -5.40 18.54
CA THR A 740 -71.38 -4.54 18.72
C THR A 740 -72.10 -4.85 20.03
N GLY A 741 -73.01 -3.96 20.45
CA GLY A 741 -73.75 -4.12 21.70
C GLY A 741 -74.76 -5.28 21.70
N LYS A 742 -74.89 -6.01 20.58
CA LYS A 742 -75.75 -7.19 20.46
C LYS A 742 -75.03 -8.49 20.85
N ALA A 743 -73.70 -8.47 20.96
CA ALA A 743 -72.94 -9.67 21.30
C ALA A 743 -73.27 -10.18 22.71
N THR A 744 -73.24 -11.50 22.90
CA THR A 744 -73.49 -12.16 24.19
C THR A 744 -72.19 -12.68 24.81
N ASN A 745 -72.20 -12.93 26.13
CA ASN A 745 -71.04 -13.39 26.91
C ASN A 745 -69.82 -12.44 26.93
N GLY A 746 -70.07 -11.14 26.81
CA GLY A 746 -69.07 -10.10 27.04
C GLY A 746 -68.67 -9.94 28.51
N PRO A 747 -67.49 -9.35 28.79
CA PRO A 747 -66.97 -9.21 30.16
C PRO A 747 -67.75 -8.22 31.03
N ILE A 748 -68.50 -7.31 30.40
CA ILE A 748 -69.24 -6.26 31.10
C ILE A 748 -70.45 -5.83 30.29
N LEU A 749 -71.56 -5.63 31.00
CA LEU A 749 -72.80 -5.11 30.48
C LEU A 749 -72.93 -3.62 30.84
N ASP A 750 -73.61 -2.85 29.99
CA ASP A 750 -73.99 -1.48 30.31
C ASP A 750 -75.23 -1.43 31.23
N GLY A 751 -75.71 -0.23 31.55
CA GLY A 751 -76.88 -0.02 32.41
C GLY A 751 -78.20 -0.58 31.85
N ASN A 752 -78.23 -1.01 30.59
CA ASN A 752 -79.37 -1.67 29.94
C ASN A 752 -79.19 -3.18 29.82
N GLY A 753 -78.13 -3.76 30.39
CA GLY A 753 -77.87 -5.19 30.39
C GLY A 753 -77.33 -5.74 29.07
N VAL A 754 -76.81 -4.89 28.17
CA VAL A 754 -76.19 -5.31 26.91
C VAL A 754 -74.67 -5.21 26.94
N THR A 755 -73.95 -6.07 26.21
CA THR A 755 -72.48 -6.06 26.19
C THR A 755 -71.95 -4.70 25.74
N VAL A 756 -71.02 -4.11 26.51
CA VAL A 756 -70.44 -2.81 26.18
C VAL A 756 -69.62 -2.89 24.89
N LEU A 757 -69.84 -1.96 23.95
CA LEU A 757 -69.09 -1.86 22.69
C LEU A 757 -67.57 -1.92 22.92
N GLY A 758 -66.85 -2.61 22.03
CA GLY A 758 -65.42 -2.79 22.20
C GLY A 758 -64.74 -3.54 21.06
N ILE A 759 -63.44 -3.74 21.24
CA ILE A 759 -62.61 -4.54 20.33
C ILE A 759 -62.27 -5.85 21.03
N LEU A 760 -62.53 -6.95 20.34
CA LEU A 760 -62.10 -8.29 20.76
C LEU A 760 -60.86 -8.70 19.96
N GLU A 761 -59.78 -8.97 20.68
CA GLU A 761 -58.59 -9.63 20.16
C GLU A 761 -58.64 -11.10 20.55
N VAL A 762 -58.50 -11.99 19.56
CA VAL A 762 -58.44 -13.44 19.79
C VAL A 762 -57.06 -13.94 19.40
N LEU A 763 -56.34 -14.47 20.39
CA LEU A 763 -55.01 -15.04 20.26
C LEU A 763 -55.12 -16.54 20.55
N ARG A 764 -54.67 -17.39 19.61
CA ARG A 764 -54.64 -18.83 19.83
C ARG A 764 -53.21 -19.26 20.13
N ARG A 765 -53.02 -20.08 21.16
CA ARG A 765 -51.70 -20.64 21.49
C ARG A 765 -51.31 -21.67 20.42
N PHE A 766 -50.01 -21.83 20.20
CA PHE A 766 -49.45 -22.75 19.19
C PHE A 766 -49.90 -24.20 19.40
N ASP A 767 -50.37 -24.58 20.59
CA ASP A 767 -50.96 -25.90 20.88
C ASP A 767 -52.28 -26.16 20.14
N GLY A 768 -52.84 -25.17 19.45
CA GLY A 768 -54.06 -25.30 18.64
C GLY A 768 -55.34 -25.48 19.46
N VAL A 769 -55.26 -25.52 20.80
CA VAL A 769 -56.39 -25.83 21.69
C VAL A 769 -56.72 -24.65 22.59
N ASN A 770 -55.72 -23.97 23.15
CA ASN A 770 -55.95 -22.89 24.09
C ASN A 770 -56.13 -21.54 23.40
N VAL A 771 -57.17 -20.81 23.78
CA VAL A 771 -57.50 -19.49 23.21
C VAL A 771 -57.46 -18.44 24.30
N TRP A 772 -56.80 -17.33 24.02
CA TRP A 772 -56.84 -16.11 24.80
C TRP A 772 -57.71 -15.08 24.12
N GLN A 773 -58.66 -14.56 24.88
CA GLN A 773 -59.45 -13.42 24.47
C GLN A 773 -59.09 -12.23 25.34
N ARG A 774 -58.82 -11.10 24.69
CA ARG A 774 -58.70 -9.80 25.32
C ARG A 774 -59.77 -8.88 24.77
N TYR A 775 -60.56 -8.30 25.66
CA TYR A 775 -61.62 -7.37 25.31
C TYR A 775 -61.32 -6.00 25.89
N THR A 776 -61.31 -4.98 25.03
CA THR A 776 -61.13 -3.58 25.45
C THR A 776 -62.40 -2.81 25.20
N THR A 777 -62.99 -2.23 26.25
CA THR A 777 -64.23 -1.47 26.15
C THR A 777 -63.99 -0.10 25.51
N ALA A 778 -64.88 0.29 24.59
CA ALA A 778 -64.94 1.60 23.97
C ALA A 778 -66.10 2.46 24.52
N GLY A 779 -66.61 2.14 25.72
CA GLY A 779 -67.69 2.88 26.37
C GLY A 779 -67.29 4.32 26.72
N THR A 780 -68.27 5.24 26.75
CA THR A 780 -68.03 6.67 27.00
C THR A 780 -68.17 7.10 28.47
N GLY A 781 -68.78 6.28 29.34
CA GLY A 781 -69.01 6.59 30.76
C GLY A 781 -67.79 6.32 31.67
N ALA A 782 -67.67 7.09 32.77
CA ALA A 782 -66.51 7.05 33.69
C ALA A 782 -66.23 5.66 34.31
N THR A 783 -67.25 4.80 34.41
CA THR A 783 -67.15 3.43 34.95
C THR A 783 -66.93 2.34 33.88
N LEU A 784 -67.05 2.68 32.60
CA LEU A 784 -67.04 1.74 31.47
C LEU A 784 -65.95 2.03 30.42
N LYS A 785 -65.33 3.21 30.45
CA LYS A 785 -64.32 3.64 29.47
C LYS A 785 -62.96 2.99 29.71
N GLY A 786 -62.38 2.38 28.68
CA GLY A 786 -60.97 1.94 28.68
C GLY A 786 -60.67 0.78 29.63
N ARG A 787 -61.66 -0.05 29.96
CA ARG A 787 -61.48 -1.23 30.80
C ARG A 787 -61.07 -2.41 29.93
N THR A 788 -60.09 -3.17 30.44
CA THR A 788 -59.53 -4.32 29.73
C THR A 788 -59.81 -5.57 30.52
N PHE A 789 -60.34 -6.58 29.83
CA PHE A 789 -60.67 -7.87 30.40
C PHE A 789 -59.99 -8.97 29.62
N GLU A 790 -59.58 -10.01 30.33
CA GLU A 790 -58.95 -11.17 29.75
C GLU A 790 -59.63 -12.45 30.24
N ARG A 791 -59.69 -13.43 29.35
CA ARG A 791 -60.08 -14.80 29.70
C ARG A 791 -59.36 -15.81 28.83
N VAL A 792 -59.36 -17.04 29.31
CA VAL A 792 -58.66 -18.17 28.68
C VAL A 792 -59.64 -19.31 28.46
N TYR A 793 -59.66 -19.86 27.25
CA TYR A 793 -60.26 -21.16 26.97
C TYR A 793 -59.17 -22.22 27.03
N THR A 794 -59.39 -23.27 27.83
CA THR A 794 -58.43 -24.37 28.02
C THR A 794 -58.89 -25.68 27.36
N GLY A 795 -59.47 -25.59 26.16
CA GLY A 795 -59.91 -26.75 25.38
C GLY A 795 -61.22 -27.41 25.82
N SER A 796 -61.79 -27.04 26.97
CA SER A 796 -63.05 -27.59 27.47
C SER A 796 -64.00 -26.55 28.10
N SER A 797 -63.47 -25.49 28.71
CA SER A 797 -64.26 -24.41 29.29
C SER A 797 -63.54 -23.05 29.18
N TRP A 798 -64.32 -21.98 29.17
CA TRP A 798 -63.82 -20.61 29.34
C TRP A 798 -63.61 -20.32 30.82
N SER A 799 -62.50 -19.67 31.16
CA SER A 799 -62.40 -19.01 32.46
C SER A 799 -63.39 -17.84 32.53
N GLU A 800 -63.78 -17.48 33.75
CA GLU A 800 -64.41 -16.19 33.99
C GLU A 800 -63.57 -15.05 33.40
N TRP A 801 -64.24 -14.00 32.93
CA TRP A 801 -63.58 -12.76 32.55
C TRP A 801 -62.94 -12.12 33.78
N ARG A 802 -61.63 -11.86 33.71
CA ARG A 802 -60.90 -11.16 34.76
C ARG A 802 -60.54 -9.77 34.28
N GLU A 803 -60.89 -8.77 35.07
CA GLU A 803 -60.44 -7.41 34.81
C GLU A 803 -58.94 -7.31 35.08
N VAL A 804 -58.21 -6.74 34.13
CA VAL A 804 -56.83 -6.32 34.33
C VAL A 804 -56.90 -4.94 34.98
N TYR A 805 -56.68 -4.85 36.30
CA TYR A 805 -56.86 -3.61 37.06
C TYR A 805 -56.02 -2.47 36.47
N THR A 806 -56.69 -1.37 36.12
CA THR A 806 -56.07 -0.16 35.60
C THR A 806 -56.09 0.94 36.67
N SER A 807 -55.45 2.08 36.40
CA SER A 807 -55.51 3.25 37.28
C SER A 807 -56.94 3.72 37.61
N TYR A 808 -57.94 3.31 36.82
CA TYR A 808 -59.34 3.66 37.02
C TYR A 808 -60.13 2.66 37.90
N SER A 809 -59.68 1.42 38.10
CA SER A 809 -60.46 0.38 38.83
C SER A 809 -59.94 -0.01 40.23
N LEU A 810 -58.76 0.46 40.66
CA LEU A 810 -58.16 0.21 41.98
C LEU A 810 -58.90 0.85 43.18
N PRO A 811 -59.38 2.11 43.13
CA PRO A 811 -60.03 2.75 44.29
C PRO A 811 -61.39 2.16 44.67
N LEU A 812 -62.07 1.49 43.73
CA LEU A 812 -63.44 0.99 43.91
C LEU A 812 -63.52 -0.40 44.58
N ASN A 813 -62.45 -1.21 44.56
CA ASN A 813 -62.51 -2.63 44.94
C ASN A 813 -61.69 -3.04 46.19
N LEU A 814 -60.70 -2.25 46.66
CA LEU A 814 -59.77 -2.65 47.76
C LEU A 814 -59.96 -1.91 49.10
N GLY A 815 -60.92 -0.98 49.23
CA GLY A 815 -61.34 -0.45 50.55
C GLY A 815 -60.28 0.28 51.39
N ILE A 816 -59.14 0.68 50.83
CA ILE A 816 -58.20 1.61 51.48
C ILE A 816 -58.92 2.96 51.64
N GLY A 817 -59.59 3.15 52.79
CA GLY A 817 -60.43 4.32 53.09
C GLY A 817 -61.67 4.11 53.98
N GLY A 818 -61.84 2.99 54.71
CA GLY A 818 -63.02 2.73 55.56
C GLY A 818 -62.89 3.13 57.06
N ALA A 819 -63.83 3.97 57.54
CA ALA A 819 -64.14 4.40 58.92
C ALA A 819 -63.03 5.03 59.80
N VAL A 820 -62.86 6.36 59.70
CA VAL A 820 -62.11 7.20 60.65
C VAL A 820 -62.98 7.51 61.88
N ALA A 821 -62.58 7.04 63.07
CA ALA A 821 -63.18 7.56 64.31
C ALA A 821 -62.49 8.87 64.70
N LYS A 822 -63.17 10.01 64.50
CA LYS A 822 -62.69 11.31 64.98
C LYS A 822 -63.07 11.47 66.44
N LEU A 823 -62.11 11.35 67.34
CA LEU A 823 -62.33 11.49 68.78
C LEU A 823 -62.24 12.96 69.21
N THR A 824 -63.06 13.34 70.19
CA THR A 824 -63.02 14.66 70.83
C THR A 824 -61.83 14.79 71.78
N SER A 825 -61.47 13.70 72.48
CA SER A 825 -60.29 13.57 73.34
C SER A 825 -59.79 12.12 73.34
N LEU A 826 -58.50 11.92 73.64
CA LEU A 826 -57.90 10.59 73.76
C LEU A 826 -56.95 10.56 74.96
N ASP A 827 -57.15 9.61 75.86
CA ASP A 827 -56.22 9.34 76.95
C ASP A 827 -55.41 8.08 76.64
N TRP A 828 -54.09 8.22 76.53
CA TRP A 828 -53.21 7.12 76.13
C TRP A 828 -53.19 5.94 77.11
N GLN A 829 -53.48 6.17 78.40
CA GLN A 829 -53.51 5.12 79.40
C GLN A 829 -54.84 4.37 79.42
N THR A 830 -55.97 5.06 79.23
CA THR A 830 -57.30 4.47 79.41
C THR A 830 -58.07 4.16 78.12
N TYR A 831 -57.72 4.77 76.98
CA TYR A 831 -58.40 4.55 75.70
C TYR A 831 -58.21 3.11 75.17
N ASP A 832 -59.27 2.50 74.65
CA ASP A 832 -59.22 1.14 74.11
C ASP A 832 -58.87 1.13 72.61
N PHE A 833 -57.64 0.71 72.29
CA PHE A 833 -57.13 0.67 70.91
C PHE A 833 -57.45 -0.66 70.23
N VAL A 834 -58.50 -0.66 69.40
CA VAL A 834 -58.97 -1.85 68.66
C VAL A 834 -58.11 -2.08 67.40
N PRO A 835 -57.62 -3.31 67.15
CA PRO A 835 -56.89 -3.64 65.93
C PRO A 835 -57.65 -3.31 64.64
N GLY A 836 -56.95 -2.76 63.64
CA GLY A 836 -57.54 -2.38 62.34
C GLY A 836 -58.22 -1.01 62.32
N SER A 837 -58.28 -0.30 63.45
CA SER A 837 -58.85 1.04 63.52
C SER A 837 -57.89 2.12 63.00
N LEU A 838 -58.47 3.16 62.39
CA LEU A 838 -57.81 4.42 62.09
C LEU A 838 -58.46 5.54 62.92
N ILE A 839 -57.72 6.01 63.92
CA ILE A 839 -58.18 7.00 64.90
C ILE A 839 -57.60 8.36 64.54
N THR A 840 -58.41 9.41 64.63
CA THR A 840 -57.95 10.80 64.46
C THR A 840 -58.40 11.65 65.65
N VAL A 841 -57.48 12.39 66.26
CA VAL A 841 -57.75 13.23 67.44
C VAL A 841 -56.80 14.44 67.44
N ARG A 842 -57.23 15.58 67.99
CA ARG A 842 -56.36 16.76 68.08
C ARG A 842 -55.29 16.54 69.15
N LEU A 843 -54.06 16.98 68.87
CA LEU A 843 -52.92 16.82 69.78
C LEU A 843 -53.14 17.52 71.13
N ASP A 844 -53.77 18.69 71.14
CA ASP A 844 -54.13 19.44 72.35
C ASP A 844 -55.20 18.77 73.23
N ASN A 845 -55.91 17.77 72.71
CA ASN A 845 -56.92 17.02 73.44
C ASN A 845 -56.45 15.59 73.83
N MET A 846 -55.13 15.35 73.82
CA MET A 846 -54.55 14.11 74.29
C MET A 846 -54.01 14.22 75.72
N THR A 847 -54.32 13.24 76.56
CA THR A 847 -53.79 13.14 77.94
C THR A 847 -52.93 11.89 78.11
N ASN A 848 -52.04 11.90 79.11
CA ASN A 848 -51.11 10.81 79.42
C ASN A 848 -50.21 10.37 78.25
N ILE A 849 -49.83 11.32 77.38
CA ILE A 849 -48.97 11.04 76.21
C ILE A 849 -47.66 10.37 76.68
N PRO A 850 -47.22 9.26 76.04
CA PRO A 850 -46.04 8.52 76.47
C PRO A 850 -44.73 9.31 76.43
N ASP A 851 -43.88 9.11 77.44
CA ASP A 851 -42.51 9.61 77.45
C ASP A 851 -41.73 9.07 76.24
N GLY A 852 -41.13 9.98 75.45
CA GLY A 852 -40.45 9.65 74.19
C GLY A 852 -41.22 10.02 72.91
N MET A 853 -42.50 10.39 73.02
CA MET A 853 -43.22 11.07 71.94
C MET A 853 -43.05 12.58 71.98
N ASP A 854 -41.90 13.08 71.53
CA ASP A 854 -41.67 14.53 71.43
C ASP A 854 -42.40 15.15 70.23
N TRP A 855 -43.58 15.69 70.48
CA TRP A 855 -44.40 16.41 69.50
C TRP A 855 -43.98 17.89 69.33
N GLY A 856 -43.02 18.39 70.11
CA GLY A 856 -42.70 19.81 70.21
C GLY A 856 -43.84 20.61 70.84
N VAL A 857 -44.30 21.66 70.16
CA VAL A 857 -45.45 22.47 70.61
C VAL A 857 -46.74 21.67 70.45
N ILE A 858 -47.45 21.48 71.56
CA ILE A 858 -48.81 20.93 71.62
C ILE A 858 -49.75 21.98 71.02
N ASP A 859 -50.47 21.61 69.96
CA ASP A 859 -51.38 22.50 69.24
C ASP A 859 -52.63 21.77 68.73
N GLY A 860 -53.48 22.46 67.98
CA GLY A 860 -54.71 21.90 67.42
C GLY A 860 -54.54 20.96 66.22
N ASN A 861 -53.31 20.58 65.84
CA ASN A 861 -53.11 19.70 64.71
C ASN A 861 -53.65 18.29 65.01
N LEU A 862 -54.12 17.64 63.95
CA LEU A 862 -54.63 16.27 64.05
C LEU A 862 -53.47 15.28 64.11
N ILE A 863 -53.58 14.33 65.02
CA ILE A 863 -52.76 13.12 65.03
C ILE A 863 -53.62 11.98 64.54
N ASN A 864 -53.04 11.14 63.68
CA ASN A 864 -53.65 9.91 63.23
C ASN A 864 -52.90 8.73 63.82
N ILE A 865 -53.66 7.74 64.26
CA ILE A 865 -53.15 6.51 64.86
C ILE A 865 -53.74 5.36 64.06
N ALA A 866 -52.88 4.62 63.37
CA ALA A 866 -53.23 3.35 62.75
C ALA A 866 -52.87 2.22 63.73
N VAL A 867 -53.86 1.47 64.19
CA VAL A 867 -53.68 0.39 65.16
C VAL A 867 -53.47 -0.91 64.39
N GLY A 868 -52.26 -1.46 64.50
CA GLY A 868 -51.89 -2.74 63.91
C GLY A 868 -52.56 -3.95 64.60
N PRO A 869 -52.39 -5.15 64.03
CA PRO A 869 -52.89 -6.39 64.64
C PRO A 869 -52.28 -6.61 66.05
N SER A 870 -53.01 -7.32 66.92
CA SER A 870 -52.51 -7.74 68.24
C SER A 870 -51.33 -8.69 68.06
N ASP A 871 -50.32 -8.61 68.94
CA ASP A 871 -49.41 -9.73 69.12
C ASP A 871 -50.13 -10.87 69.87
N ASP A 872 -49.67 -12.11 69.72
CA ASP A 872 -50.37 -13.37 70.06
C ASP A 872 -50.72 -13.57 71.56
N THR A 873 -50.62 -12.53 72.40
CA THR A 873 -50.89 -12.52 73.85
C THR A 873 -52.11 -11.68 74.26
N GLY A 874 -52.87 -11.16 73.29
CA GLY A 874 -54.17 -10.48 73.48
C GLY A 874 -54.12 -9.06 74.04
N THR A 875 -53.03 -8.64 74.69
CA THR A 875 -52.91 -7.35 75.40
C THR A 875 -51.87 -6.38 74.81
N GLY A 876 -51.09 -6.80 73.81
CA GLY A 876 -50.14 -5.93 73.12
C GLY A 876 -50.69 -5.33 71.82
N ARG A 877 -50.28 -4.10 71.50
CA ARG A 877 -50.63 -3.40 70.24
C ARG A 877 -49.41 -2.70 69.67
N SER A 878 -49.21 -2.83 68.35
CA SER A 878 -48.25 -2.02 67.59
C SER A 878 -49.00 -0.95 66.83
N MET A 879 -48.59 0.31 66.94
CA MET A 879 -49.29 1.44 66.33
C MET A 879 -48.34 2.30 65.54
N HIS A 880 -48.83 2.78 64.40
CA HIS A 880 -48.18 3.85 63.65
C HIS A 880 -48.90 5.16 63.95
N VAL A 881 -48.15 6.15 64.44
CA VAL A 881 -48.71 7.43 64.87
C VAL A 881 -48.03 8.55 64.13
N TRP A 882 -48.81 9.43 63.52
CA TRP A 882 -48.26 10.57 62.78
C TRP A 882 -49.12 11.82 62.92
N ARG A 883 -48.45 12.97 62.88
CA ARG A 883 -49.11 14.26 62.83
C ARG A 883 -49.51 14.57 61.39
N SER A 884 -50.80 14.87 61.17
CA SER A 884 -51.26 15.53 59.94
C SER A 884 -50.89 17.00 60.03
N THR A 885 -49.87 17.40 59.28
CA THR A 885 -49.48 18.80 59.09
C THR A 885 -49.00 18.99 57.65
N VAL A 886 -49.13 20.21 57.11
CA VAL A 886 -48.57 20.57 55.80
C VAL A 886 -47.12 21.07 55.91
N SER A 887 -46.61 21.28 57.13
CA SER A 887 -45.25 21.77 57.38
C SER A 887 -44.25 20.62 57.52
N LYS A 888 -43.32 20.52 56.57
CA LYS A 888 -42.21 19.55 56.59
C LYS A 888 -41.43 19.56 57.93
N ALA A 889 -41.23 20.73 58.54
CA ALA A 889 -40.50 20.87 59.80
C ALA A 889 -41.18 20.19 61.00
N ASN A 890 -42.51 20.04 60.95
CA ASN A 890 -43.33 19.53 62.05
C ASN A 890 -43.86 18.12 61.81
N TYR A 891 -43.49 17.47 60.69
CA TYR A 891 -43.75 16.05 60.50
C TYR A 891 -43.04 15.24 61.58
N ARG A 892 -43.81 14.42 62.26
CA ARG A 892 -43.33 13.49 63.29
C ARG A 892 -44.03 12.16 63.08
N PHE A 893 -43.24 11.10 63.03
CA PHE A 893 -43.70 9.72 62.95
C PHE A 893 -43.16 8.97 64.15
N PHE A 894 -44.04 8.22 64.79
CA PHE A 894 -43.71 7.36 65.91
C PHE A 894 -44.23 5.96 65.66
N MET A 895 -43.39 5.00 66.01
CA MET A 895 -43.84 3.64 66.25
C MET A 895 -44.05 3.49 67.74
N VAL A 896 -45.19 2.93 68.11
CA VAL A 896 -45.60 2.81 69.50
C VAL A 896 -45.95 1.38 69.77
N ARG A 897 -45.42 0.88 70.89
CA ARG A 897 -45.83 -0.40 71.45
C ARG A 897 -46.53 -0.15 72.78
N ILE A 898 -47.72 -0.71 72.92
CA ILE A 898 -48.47 -0.71 74.17
C ILE A 898 -48.58 -2.16 74.66
N SER A 899 -48.39 -2.38 75.96
CA SER A 899 -48.62 -3.66 76.63
C SER A 899 -49.30 -3.46 77.99
N GLY A 900 -50.36 -4.23 78.25
CA GLY A 900 -51.12 -4.21 79.51
C GLY A 900 -52.57 -3.72 79.38
N ASN A 901 -53.32 -3.73 80.48
CA ASN A 901 -54.74 -3.37 80.52
C ASN A 901 -54.96 -1.86 80.66
N PRO A 902 -56.04 -1.28 80.08
CA PRO A 902 -56.29 0.16 80.16
C PRO A 902 -56.31 0.65 81.62
N GLY A 903 -55.60 1.75 81.89
CA GLY A 903 -55.35 2.32 83.22
C GLY A 903 -54.07 1.83 83.91
N SER A 904 -53.42 0.76 83.41
CA SER A 904 -52.14 0.26 83.91
C SER A 904 -51.33 -0.35 82.75
N ARG A 905 -50.94 0.51 81.78
CA ARG A 905 -50.23 0.10 80.55
C ARG A 905 -48.80 0.61 80.53
N THR A 906 -47.89 -0.24 80.06
CA THR A 906 -46.55 0.20 79.63
C THR A 906 -46.63 0.63 78.18
N ILE A 907 -46.23 1.86 77.89
CA ILE A 907 -46.21 2.40 76.53
C ILE A 907 -44.78 2.79 76.18
N THR A 908 -44.27 2.23 75.10
CA THR A 908 -42.92 2.53 74.59
C THR A 908 -43.07 3.17 73.22
N ALA A 909 -42.63 4.41 73.09
CA ALA A 909 -42.62 5.13 71.83
C ALA A 909 -41.20 5.25 71.29
N ARG A 910 -41.05 5.11 69.96
CA ARG A 910 -39.80 5.39 69.25
C ARG A 910 -40.08 6.33 68.10
N ARG A 911 -39.41 7.47 68.08
CA ARG A 911 -39.43 8.36 66.92
C ARG A 911 -38.77 7.66 65.73
N VAL A 912 -39.47 7.62 64.60
CA VAL A 912 -38.94 7.10 63.36
C VAL A 912 -38.26 8.26 62.62
N PRO A 913 -36.96 8.15 62.28
CA PRO A 913 -36.34 9.09 61.37
C PRO A 913 -37.03 8.99 60.01
N ILE A 914 -37.56 10.11 59.51
CA ILE A 914 -38.04 10.19 58.13
C ILE A 914 -36.79 10.21 57.27
N ILE A 915 -36.63 9.20 56.41
CA ILE A 915 -35.55 9.15 55.42
C ILE A 915 -36.13 9.68 54.12
N ASP A 916 -36.21 11.01 54.00
CA ASP A 916 -36.52 11.68 52.76
C ASP A 916 -35.28 12.45 52.28
N GLU A 917 -34.65 11.87 51.25
CA GLU A 917 -33.49 12.42 50.50
C GLU A 917 -32.12 12.38 51.19
N ALA A 918 -31.08 12.50 50.37
CA ALA A 918 -29.68 12.45 50.78
C ALA A 918 -29.38 13.53 51.84
N GLN A 919 -29.18 13.12 53.08
CA GLN A 919 -28.88 14.08 54.14
C GLN A 919 -27.42 14.54 54.08
N THR A 920 -27.22 15.84 53.86
CA THR A 920 -26.06 16.58 54.35
C THR A 920 -26.31 16.93 55.82
N TRP A 921 -25.50 16.34 56.71
CA TRP A 921 -25.67 16.48 58.15
C TRP A 921 -25.11 17.83 58.57
N GLY A 922 -25.98 18.81 58.82
CA GLY A 922 -25.57 20.18 59.16
C GLY A 922 -24.99 20.35 60.57
N ALA A 923 -25.12 19.36 61.46
CA ALA A 923 -24.55 19.39 62.81
C ALA A 923 -23.97 18.03 63.23
N LYS A 924 -22.88 18.10 64.01
CA LYS A 924 -22.04 16.98 64.46
C LYS A 924 -22.85 15.78 64.92
N GLN A 925 -22.52 14.61 64.39
CA GLN A 925 -22.87 13.34 64.99
C GLN A 925 -21.62 12.62 65.47
N THR A 926 -21.69 12.17 66.72
CA THR A 926 -20.61 11.45 67.38
C THR A 926 -20.89 9.96 67.21
N PHE A 927 -20.11 9.30 66.34
CA PHE A 927 -20.08 7.85 66.28
C PHE A 927 -19.15 7.36 67.39
N SER A 928 -19.72 6.80 68.45
CA SER A 928 -19.01 6.36 69.67
C SER A 928 -18.16 5.11 69.47
N ALA A 929 -18.36 4.39 68.36
CA ALA A 929 -17.42 3.40 67.85
C ALA A 929 -16.93 3.92 66.51
N GLY A 930 -15.60 4.08 66.36
CA GLY A 930 -15.00 4.65 65.16
C GLY A 930 -15.53 4.01 63.88
N LEU A 931 -15.69 4.80 62.82
CA LEU A 931 -16.00 4.28 61.49
C LEU A 931 -14.88 3.32 61.05
N SER A 932 -15.16 2.02 61.06
CA SER A 932 -14.32 1.01 60.41
C SER A 932 -14.74 0.88 58.94
N GLY A 933 -14.18 1.73 58.09
CA GLY A 933 -14.38 1.64 56.64
C GLY A 933 -13.49 2.61 55.87
N GLU A 934 -12.98 2.18 54.71
CA GLU A 934 -12.20 3.05 53.83
C GLU A 934 -13.04 4.23 53.34
N LEU A 935 -12.64 5.44 53.73
CA LEU A 935 -13.15 6.68 53.16
C LEU A 935 -12.54 6.85 51.76
N SER A 936 -13.24 6.36 50.75
CA SER A 936 -12.84 6.54 49.34
C SER A 936 -12.97 8.01 48.93
N GLY A 937 -11.82 8.68 48.80
CA GLY A 937 -11.72 10.07 48.36
C GLY A 937 -12.43 10.31 47.02
N ASN A 938 -13.17 11.42 46.96
CA ASN A 938 -13.85 11.86 45.75
C ASN A 938 -12.81 12.34 44.72
N ALA A 939 -12.75 11.70 43.55
CA ALA A 939 -11.87 12.02 42.43
C ALA A 939 -12.20 13.36 41.72
N ALA A 940 -13.12 14.16 42.25
CA ALA A 940 -13.60 15.38 41.60
C ALA A 940 -12.58 16.52 41.50
N THR A 941 -11.45 16.47 42.23
CA THR A 941 -10.42 17.54 42.24
C THR A 941 -9.08 17.12 41.65
N ALA A 942 -8.93 15.89 41.14
CA ALA A 942 -7.68 15.43 40.55
C ALA A 942 -7.48 16.04 39.15
N THR A 943 -6.47 16.89 38.99
CA THR A 943 -6.10 17.55 37.72
C THR A 943 -5.01 16.80 36.93
N LYS A 944 -4.40 15.76 37.51
CA LYS A 944 -3.36 14.93 36.88
C LYS A 944 -3.29 13.51 37.47
N LEU A 945 -2.96 12.51 36.66
CA LEU A 945 -2.62 11.14 37.06
C LEU A 945 -1.19 11.08 37.62
N LYS A 946 -1.00 10.45 38.78
CA LYS A 946 0.33 10.27 39.40
C LYS A 946 1.34 9.56 38.49
N THR A 947 0.87 8.56 37.76
CA THR A 947 1.64 7.85 36.74
C THR A 947 0.91 8.00 35.42
N ALA A 948 1.55 8.63 34.44
CA ALA A 948 0.98 8.77 33.12
C ALA A 948 0.66 7.39 32.53
N ARG A 949 -0.49 7.28 31.86
CA ARG A 949 -0.91 6.09 31.14
C ARG A 949 -0.80 6.35 29.66
N LYS A 950 -0.47 5.32 28.89
CA LYS A 950 -0.48 5.43 27.43
C LYS A 950 -1.90 5.24 26.93
N ILE A 951 -2.31 6.11 26.01
CA ILE A 951 -3.45 5.89 25.12
C ILE A 951 -2.86 5.72 23.72
N ASN A 952 -2.96 4.54 23.12
CA ASN A 952 -2.33 4.23 21.82
C ASN A 952 -0.84 4.63 21.76
N ASN A 953 -0.08 4.25 22.78
CA ASN A 953 1.34 4.60 22.98
C ASN A 953 1.66 6.09 23.26
N VAL A 954 0.67 6.98 23.30
CA VAL A 954 0.86 8.39 23.69
C VAL A 954 0.64 8.56 25.19
N SER A 955 1.64 9.06 25.89
CA SER A 955 1.58 9.31 27.34
C SER A 955 0.56 10.39 27.68
N PHE A 956 -0.42 10.05 28.52
CA PHE A 956 -1.48 10.94 28.99
C PHE A 956 -1.55 10.89 30.52
N ASP A 957 -1.50 12.07 31.13
CA ASP A 957 -1.63 12.22 32.57
C ASP A 957 -2.81 13.11 32.96
N GLY A 958 -3.69 13.51 32.03
CA GLY A 958 -4.84 14.36 32.32
C GLY A 958 -4.54 15.83 32.58
N SER A 959 -3.28 16.27 32.49
CA SER A 959 -2.91 17.69 32.64
C SER A 959 -3.15 18.54 31.38
N GLY A 960 -3.53 17.90 30.27
CA GLY A 960 -3.90 18.54 29.00
C GLY A 960 -4.56 17.55 28.03
N ASP A 961 -4.99 18.04 26.86
CA ASP A 961 -5.59 17.20 25.81
C ASP A 961 -4.59 16.19 25.24
N ILE A 962 -5.11 15.06 24.73
CA ILE A 962 -4.28 14.05 24.07
C ILE A 962 -4.09 14.36 22.59
N GLU A 963 -2.83 14.49 22.16
CA GLU A 963 -2.48 14.73 20.76
C GLU A 963 -2.29 13.41 20.00
N VAL A 964 -3.36 12.95 19.35
CA VAL A 964 -3.34 11.70 18.55
C VAL A 964 -2.70 11.90 17.17
N LEU A 965 -2.75 13.13 16.64
CA LEU A 965 -2.08 13.53 15.40
C LEU A 965 -1.04 14.62 15.73
N PRO A 966 0.26 14.41 15.43
CA PRO A 966 1.30 15.41 15.67
C PRO A 966 1.07 16.71 14.91
N VAL A 967 1.44 17.84 15.52
CA VAL A 967 1.52 19.14 14.84
C VAL A 967 2.52 19.05 13.68
N GLY A 968 2.18 19.65 12.55
CA GLY A 968 3.00 19.62 11.35
C GLY A 968 2.62 18.57 10.32
N VAL A 969 1.75 17.60 10.63
CA VAL A 969 1.30 16.62 9.63
C VAL A 969 0.39 17.30 8.57
N PRO A 970 0.67 17.13 7.27
CA PRO A 970 -0.23 17.59 6.20
C PRO A 970 -1.53 16.79 6.20
N LEU A 971 -2.67 17.47 6.27
CA LEU A 971 -4.00 16.88 6.31
C LEU A 971 -4.78 17.24 5.04
N PRO A 972 -5.29 16.26 4.28
CA PRO A 972 -6.13 16.53 3.12
C PRO A 972 -7.52 16.97 3.58
N TRP A 973 -7.87 18.23 3.35
CA TRP A 973 -9.15 18.82 3.75
C TRP A 973 -10.10 18.99 2.56
N PRO A 974 -11.34 18.46 2.60
CA PRO A 974 -12.25 18.43 1.46
C PRO A 974 -13.00 19.75 1.21
N SER A 975 -12.68 20.82 1.91
CA SER A 975 -13.39 22.10 1.85
C SER A 975 -12.41 23.28 1.71
N ASP A 976 -12.85 24.38 1.12
CA ASP A 976 -12.09 25.64 1.05
C ASP A 976 -12.09 26.41 2.38
N THR A 977 -13.02 26.10 3.28
CA THR A 977 -13.07 26.70 4.61
C THR A 977 -12.11 25.99 5.56
N VAL A 978 -11.00 26.65 5.89
CA VAL A 978 -9.99 26.13 6.83
C VAL A 978 -10.53 26.16 8.26
N PRO A 979 -10.47 25.05 9.02
CA PRO A 979 -10.87 25.03 10.42
C PRO A 979 -9.97 25.92 11.29
N SER A 980 -10.53 26.48 12.36
CA SER A 980 -9.75 27.25 13.35
C SER A 980 -8.60 26.41 13.92
N GLY A 981 -7.42 27.03 14.08
CA GLY A 981 -6.20 26.36 14.55
C GLY A 981 -5.39 25.65 13.46
N TYR A 982 -5.85 25.69 12.20
CA TYR A 982 -5.15 25.16 11.04
C TYR A 982 -4.80 26.27 10.04
N ALA A 983 -3.78 26.02 9.22
CA ALA A 983 -3.43 26.87 8.08
C ALA A 983 -3.30 26.03 6.80
N LEU A 984 -3.63 26.62 5.65
CA LEU A 984 -3.31 26.03 4.35
C LEU A 984 -1.79 25.91 4.18
N MET A 985 -1.32 24.86 3.53
CA MET A 985 0.10 24.63 3.29
C MET A 985 0.52 25.23 1.94
N GLN A 986 1.01 26.48 1.96
CA GLN A 986 1.25 27.29 0.75
C GLN A 986 2.67 27.86 0.66
N GLY A 987 3.64 27.31 1.41
CA GLY A 987 5.01 27.81 1.39
C GLY A 987 5.27 28.98 2.36
N GLN A 988 4.34 29.30 3.25
CA GLN A 988 4.43 30.46 4.13
C GLN A 988 5.36 30.25 5.33
N THR A 989 6.00 31.32 5.78
CA THR A 989 6.81 31.35 7.00
C THR A 989 5.93 31.44 8.26
N PHE A 990 6.41 30.91 9.38
CA PHE A 990 5.77 31.06 10.69
C PHE A 990 6.78 31.38 11.80
N ASP A 991 6.31 31.99 12.89
CA ASP A 991 7.15 32.25 14.06
C ASP A 991 7.38 30.96 14.86
N LYS A 992 8.63 30.52 14.89
CA LYS A 992 9.06 29.30 15.58
C LYS A 992 8.89 29.38 17.10
N SER A 993 8.90 30.58 17.68
CA SER A 993 8.71 30.79 19.11
C SER A 993 7.24 30.71 19.48
N ALA A 994 6.36 31.21 18.61
CA ALA A 994 4.91 31.12 18.79
C ALA A 994 4.38 29.70 18.55
N TYR A 995 5.00 28.94 17.64
CA TYR A 995 4.58 27.58 17.26
C TYR A 995 5.74 26.57 17.40
N PRO A 996 6.19 26.26 18.64
CA PRO A 996 7.36 25.42 18.87
C PRO A 996 7.18 23.98 18.39
N LYS A 997 5.96 23.42 18.45
CA LYS A 997 5.67 22.08 17.94
C LYS A 997 5.69 22.02 16.41
N LEU A 998 5.22 23.08 15.74
CA LEU A 998 5.32 23.20 14.28
C LEU A 998 6.77 23.42 13.84
N ALA A 999 7.56 24.16 14.63
CA ALA A 999 9.01 24.33 14.42
C ALA A 999 9.79 23.01 14.54
N ALA A 1000 9.33 22.07 15.37
CA ALA A 1000 9.91 20.74 15.43
C ALA A 1000 9.67 19.93 14.16
N ALA A 1001 8.48 20.06 13.54
CA ALA A 1001 8.16 19.42 12.27
C ALA A 1001 8.82 20.12 11.06
N TYR A 1002 8.90 21.45 11.10
CA TYR A 1002 9.48 22.29 10.06
C TYR A 1002 10.56 23.22 10.65
N PRO A 1003 11.78 22.72 10.88
CA PRO A 1003 12.86 23.50 11.50
C PRO A 1003 13.28 24.76 10.73
N SER A 1004 13.00 24.79 9.41
CA SER A 1004 13.19 25.96 8.56
C SER A 1004 12.34 27.16 8.98
N GLY A 1005 11.25 26.95 9.73
CA GLY A 1005 10.23 27.98 10.00
C GLY A 1005 9.34 28.25 8.78
N VAL A 1006 9.30 27.33 7.81
CA VAL A 1006 8.51 27.45 6.58
C VAL A 1006 7.64 26.21 6.41
N ILE A 1007 6.33 26.40 6.28
CA ILE A 1007 5.38 25.33 5.95
C ILE A 1007 5.55 24.99 4.47
N PRO A 1008 5.67 23.71 4.06
CA PRO A 1008 5.77 23.33 2.65
C PRO A 1008 4.61 23.86 1.81
N ASP A 1009 4.86 24.23 0.56
CA ASP A 1009 3.78 24.47 -0.40
C ASP A 1009 3.29 23.13 -0.94
N MET A 1010 2.03 22.79 -0.65
CA MET A 1010 1.42 21.52 -1.04
C MET A 1010 0.42 21.66 -2.19
N ARG A 1011 0.28 22.87 -2.78
CA ARG A 1011 -0.63 23.09 -3.91
C ARG A 1011 -0.07 22.42 -5.17
N GLY A 1012 -0.87 21.56 -5.80
CA GLY A 1012 -0.44 20.78 -6.97
C GLY A 1012 0.51 19.61 -6.64
N TRP A 1013 0.83 19.40 -5.36
CA TRP A 1013 1.78 18.37 -4.93
C TRP A 1013 1.08 17.13 -4.38
N THR A 1014 1.62 15.95 -4.70
CA THR A 1014 1.20 14.68 -4.11
C THR A 1014 2.25 14.21 -3.09
N ILE A 1015 1.80 13.76 -1.91
CA ILE A 1015 2.70 13.20 -0.90
C ILE A 1015 3.21 11.84 -1.39
N LYS A 1016 4.54 11.71 -1.45
CA LYS A 1016 5.23 10.45 -1.72
C LYS A 1016 6.04 10.05 -0.50
N GLY A 1017 5.93 8.79 -0.08
CA GLY A 1017 6.77 8.26 1.00
C GLY A 1017 8.24 8.44 0.63
N LYS A 1018 9.04 9.02 1.54
CA LYS A 1018 10.48 9.16 1.33
C LYS A 1018 11.07 7.76 1.08
N PRO A 1019 11.75 7.50 -0.05
CA PRO A 1019 12.38 6.21 -0.30
C PRO A 1019 13.48 5.95 0.73
N ALA A 1020 13.82 4.68 0.97
CA ALA A 1020 14.83 4.28 1.96
C ALA A 1020 16.19 4.97 1.76
N SER A 1021 16.53 5.33 0.50
CA SER A 1021 17.72 6.11 0.16
C SER A 1021 17.47 7.01 -1.06
N GLY A 1022 18.37 7.97 -1.29
CA GLY A 1022 18.42 8.78 -2.51
C GLY A 1022 17.62 10.08 -2.51
N ARG A 1023 16.85 10.38 -1.46
CA ARG A 1023 16.10 11.65 -1.32
C ARG A 1023 15.97 12.12 0.12
N ASP A 1024 15.94 13.44 0.29
CA ASP A 1024 15.68 14.09 1.58
C ASP A 1024 14.18 14.25 1.85
N VAL A 1025 13.81 14.32 3.13
CA VAL A 1025 12.44 14.61 3.55
C VAL A 1025 12.07 16.03 3.10
N LEU A 1026 10.85 16.23 2.61
CA LEU A 1026 10.37 17.49 2.00
C LEU A 1026 11.07 17.91 0.69
N SER A 1027 11.94 17.06 0.11
CA SER A 1027 12.42 17.30 -1.26
C SER A 1027 11.27 17.21 -2.27
N LEU A 1028 11.28 18.08 -3.27
CA LEU A 1028 10.32 18.08 -4.37
C LEU A 1028 10.81 17.19 -5.51
N GLU A 1029 9.89 16.53 -6.22
CA GLU A 1029 10.19 15.76 -7.43
C GLU A 1029 9.16 16.09 -8.48
N GLN A 1030 9.64 16.65 -9.59
CA GLN A 1030 8.81 16.96 -10.74
C GLN A 1030 8.24 15.66 -11.33
N ASP A 1031 7.06 15.77 -11.92
CA ASP A 1031 6.48 14.69 -12.68
C ASP A 1031 7.36 14.33 -13.90
N GLY A 1032 7.34 13.07 -14.30
CA GLY A 1032 8.20 12.59 -15.36
C GLY A 1032 7.64 11.32 -15.98
N ILE A 1033 7.63 11.29 -17.31
CA ILE A 1033 7.24 10.08 -18.04
C ILE A 1033 8.33 9.02 -17.86
N LYS A 1034 7.92 7.78 -17.65
CA LYS A 1034 8.85 6.66 -17.60
C LYS A 1034 9.53 6.52 -18.98
N SER A 1035 10.85 6.30 -18.99
CA SER A 1035 11.61 6.06 -20.22
C SER A 1035 10.98 4.90 -21.01
N HIS A 1036 10.59 5.18 -22.25
CA HIS A 1036 10.00 4.22 -23.17
C HIS A 1036 10.30 4.59 -24.63
N THR A 1037 10.13 3.65 -25.55
CA THR A 1037 10.34 3.82 -26.98
C THR A 1037 9.15 3.26 -27.77
N HIS A 1038 8.97 3.69 -29.01
CA HIS A 1038 7.95 3.17 -29.92
C HIS A 1038 8.61 2.53 -31.14
N SER A 1039 7.99 1.49 -31.69
CA SER A 1039 8.33 1.03 -33.04
C SER A 1039 7.83 2.04 -34.06
N ALA A 1040 8.66 2.44 -35.02
CA ALA A 1040 8.29 3.31 -36.12
C ALA A 1040 8.59 2.65 -37.46
N SER A 1041 7.79 2.96 -38.49
CA SER A 1041 8.00 2.51 -39.86
C SER A 1041 7.96 3.69 -40.83
N ALA A 1042 8.70 3.58 -41.93
CA ALA A 1042 8.61 4.50 -43.06
C ALA A 1042 7.97 3.76 -44.24
N SER A 1043 7.08 4.43 -44.96
CA SER A 1043 6.44 3.87 -46.15
C SER A 1043 7.45 3.70 -47.29
N ASN A 1044 7.39 2.55 -47.98
CA ASN A 1044 8.17 2.36 -49.19
C ASN A 1044 7.72 3.36 -50.25
N THR A 1045 8.66 4.13 -50.81
CA THR A 1045 8.35 5.20 -51.78
C THR A 1045 9.02 4.89 -53.11
N ASP A 1046 8.21 4.67 -54.15
CA ASP A 1046 8.70 4.49 -55.52
C ASP A 1046 9.07 5.85 -56.12
N LEU A 1047 10.34 6.01 -56.52
CA LEU A 1047 10.86 7.23 -57.14
C LEU A 1047 10.42 7.40 -58.60
N GLY A 1048 9.84 6.36 -59.21
CA GLY A 1048 9.37 6.31 -60.59
C GLY A 1048 10.49 6.34 -61.63
N THR A 1049 10.17 6.05 -62.89
CA THR A 1049 11.13 6.00 -64.00
C THR A 1049 11.67 7.40 -64.37
N LYS A 1050 12.95 7.48 -64.75
CA LYS A 1050 13.61 8.69 -65.27
C LYS A 1050 14.26 8.38 -66.61
N THR A 1051 14.12 9.28 -67.58
CA THR A 1051 14.72 9.15 -68.91
C THR A 1051 16.10 9.81 -68.90
N THR A 1052 17.12 9.13 -69.41
CA THR A 1052 18.47 9.68 -69.53
C THR A 1052 18.54 10.75 -70.63
N SER A 1053 19.59 11.56 -70.65
CA SER A 1053 19.89 12.43 -71.79
C SER A 1053 20.11 11.61 -73.08
N SER A 1054 19.76 12.18 -74.24
CA SER A 1054 20.06 11.58 -75.54
C SER A 1054 21.53 11.76 -75.89
N PHE A 1055 22.16 10.73 -76.46
CA PHE A 1055 23.54 10.76 -76.96
C PHE A 1055 23.59 10.18 -78.38
N ASP A 1056 24.11 10.97 -79.33
CA ASP A 1056 24.21 10.61 -80.75
C ASP A 1056 25.66 10.23 -81.11
N TYR A 1057 25.84 9.03 -81.67
CA TYR A 1057 27.14 8.54 -82.13
C TYR A 1057 27.62 9.19 -83.45
N GLY A 1058 26.72 9.87 -84.17
CA GLY A 1058 26.97 10.46 -85.49
C GLY A 1058 27.30 9.42 -86.56
N THR A 1059 27.88 9.86 -87.69
CA THR A 1059 28.33 8.97 -88.78
C THR A 1059 29.75 8.46 -88.54
N LYS A 1060 29.99 7.16 -88.74
CA LYS A 1060 31.33 6.54 -88.70
C LYS A 1060 31.74 6.02 -90.07
N SER A 1061 33.02 6.14 -90.41
CA SER A 1061 33.59 5.69 -91.70
C SER A 1061 34.25 4.31 -91.55
N THR A 1062 34.22 3.50 -92.61
CA THR A 1062 34.91 2.20 -92.68
C THR A 1062 36.38 2.36 -93.06
N ASN A 1063 37.17 1.30 -92.95
CA ASN A 1063 38.52 1.26 -93.53
C ASN A 1063 38.47 1.13 -95.07
N ASN A 1064 39.53 1.56 -95.75
CA ASN A 1064 39.66 1.44 -97.21
C ASN A 1064 40.29 0.10 -97.59
N THR A 1065 39.53 -0.80 -98.22
CA THR A 1065 39.98 -2.13 -98.68
C THR A 1065 39.23 -2.56 -99.96
N GLY A 1066 39.65 -3.65 -100.63
CA GLY A 1066 38.96 -4.24 -101.80
C GLY A 1066 39.66 -4.16 -103.16
N ALA A 1067 40.87 -3.58 -103.24
CA ALA A 1067 41.65 -3.53 -104.49
C ALA A 1067 42.18 -4.91 -104.90
N HIS A 1068 42.02 -5.30 -106.17
CA HIS A 1068 42.52 -6.57 -106.73
C HIS A 1068 42.79 -6.47 -108.25
N THR A 1069 43.54 -7.42 -108.82
CA THR A 1069 43.92 -7.49 -110.25
C THR A 1069 43.30 -8.70 -110.96
N HIS A 1070 43.12 -8.61 -112.29
CA HIS A 1070 42.63 -9.71 -113.15
C HIS A 1070 43.68 -10.13 -114.20
N ASN A 1071 43.71 -11.42 -114.58
CA ASN A 1071 44.53 -11.94 -115.68
C ASN A 1071 43.67 -12.18 -116.94
N VAL A 1072 44.19 -11.83 -118.13
CA VAL A 1072 43.48 -11.97 -119.42
C VAL A 1072 44.42 -12.59 -120.48
N SER A 1073 43.93 -13.55 -121.28
CA SER A 1073 44.67 -14.19 -122.39
C SER A 1073 43.75 -14.49 -123.60
N GLY A 1074 44.29 -14.49 -124.83
CA GLY A 1074 43.56 -14.82 -126.07
C GLY A 1074 44.49 -15.04 -127.28
N THR A 1075 43.95 -15.51 -128.41
CA THR A 1075 44.71 -15.87 -129.65
C THR A 1075 44.39 -14.91 -130.80
N ALA A 1076 45.39 -14.53 -131.61
CA ALA A 1076 45.22 -13.68 -132.80
C ALA A 1076 44.90 -14.49 -134.08
N ASN A 1077 44.37 -13.82 -135.11
CA ASN A 1077 43.95 -14.43 -136.39
C ASN A 1077 45.17 -14.76 -137.29
N SER A 1078 45.08 -15.77 -138.17
CA SER A 1078 46.20 -16.22 -139.02
C SER A 1078 46.32 -15.42 -140.35
N ALA A 1079 47.47 -14.80 -140.64
CA ALA A 1079 47.78 -14.05 -141.87
C ALA A 1079 49.31 -14.02 -142.16
N GLY A 1080 49.76 -13.93 -143.44
CA GLY A 1080 51.19 -13.72 -143.79
C GLY A 1080 51.85 -14.50 -144.96
N ALA A 1081 51.12 -15.14 -145.89
CA ALA A 1081 51.71 -15.94 -146.99
C ALA A 1081 52.31 -15.09 -148.15
N HIS A 1082 53.51 -15.44 -148.67
CA HIS A 1082 54.19 -14.75 -149.81
C HIS A 1082 55.24 -15.64 -150.55
N THR A 1083 55.77 -15.22 -151.73
CA THR A 1083 56.77 -15.93 -152.59
C THR A 1083 57.98 -15.06 -153.01
N HIS A 1084 59.09 -15.66 -153.51
CA HIS A 1084 60.36 -14.98 -153.90
C HIS A 1084 60.91 -15.45 -155.29
N THR A 1085 61.75 -14.65 -155.99
CA THR A 1085 62.32 -14.93 -157.34
C THR A 1085 63.87 -15.08 -157.33
N VAL A 1086 64.47 -15.96 -158.15
CA VAL A 1086 65.94 -16.25 -158.19
C VAL A 1086 66.56 -16.03 -159.61
N PRO A 1087 67.64 -15.23 -159.80
CA PRO A 1087 68.29 -14.99 -161.12
C PRO A 1087 69.45 -15.95 -161.52
N LEU A 1088 69.72 -16.13 -162.83
CA LEU A 1088 70.82 -16.94 -163.44
C LEU A 1088 71.84 -16.06 -164.23
N ARG A 1089 73.15 -16.38 -164.25
CA ARG A 1089 74.22 -15.66 -165.01
C ARG A 1089 75.19 -16.61 -165.77
N ARG A 1090 75.62 -16.26 -167.01
CA ARG A 1090 76.60 -17.01 -167.88
C ARG A 1090 77.82 -16.15 -168.31
N PRO A 1091 79.06 -16.71 -168.41
CA PRO A 1091 80.08 -16.21 -169.37
C PRO A 1091 81.02 -17.27 -170.04
N ASN A 1092 81.71 -16.85 -171.13
CA ASN A 1092 82.54 -17.59 -172.11
C ASN A 1092 83.73 -18.44 -171.58
N SER A 1093 83.63 -19.77 -171.74
CA SER A 1093 84.63 -20.74 -172.26
C SER A 1093 84.26 -22.13 -171.73
N GLY A 1094 83.33 -22.80 -172.43
CA GLY A 1094 83.05 -24.24 -172.33
C GLY A 1094 82.78 -24.84 -170.94
N GLY A 1095 81.54 -24.72 -170.43
CA GLY A 1095 80.98 -25.58 -169.36
C GLY A 1095 80.29 -24.81 -168.22
N MET A 1096 79.00 -25.07 -167.95
CA MET A 1096 78.29 -24.50 -166.80
C MET A 1096 78.49 -25.39 -165.56
N ASN A 1097 78.98 -24.82 -164.47
CA ASN A 1097 79.06 -25.46 -163.16
C ASN A 1097 78.12 -24.73 -162.17
N PHE A 1098 77.26 -25.49 -161.48
CA PHE A 1098 76.38 -25.00 -160.42
C PHE A 1098 77.05 -25.24 -159.07
N ASP A 1099 77.52 -24.16 -158.43
CA ASP A 1099 78.25 -24.15 -157.14
C ASP A 1099 77.38 -24.47 -155.90
N TRP A 1100 76.18 -25.03 -156.12
CA TRP A 1100 75.25 -25.37 -155.03
C TRP A 1100 74.54 -26.71 -155.23
N LEU A 1101 75.16 -27.63 -155.97
CA LEU A 1101 74.66 -29.00 -156.11
C LEU A 1101 75.84 -29.97 -156.30
N ASP A 1102 76.17 -30.75 -155.26
CA ASP A 1102 77.07 -31.90 -155.36
C ASP A 1102 76.30 -33.08 -155.98
N GLY A 1103 76.85 -33.68 -157.05
CA GLY A 1103 76.30 -34.86 -157.70
C GLY A 1103 76.30 -34.79 -159.23
N ALA A 1104 77.19 -35.59 -159.84
CA ALA A 1104 77.39 -35.70 -161.28
C ALA A 1104 76.10 -36.00 -162.07
N SER A 1105 75.96 -35.33 -163.22
CA SER A 1105 74.90 -35.55 -164.18
C SER A 1105 75.18 -36.78 -165.07
N SER A 1106 74.18 -37.65 -165.17
CA SER A 1106 73.95 -38.53 -166.32
C SER A 1106 72.46 -38.61 -166.58
N GLY A 1107 71.99 -38.03 -167.69
CA GLY A 1107 70.71 -38.35 -168.33
C GLY A 1107 69.42 -37.94 -167.58
N THR A 1108 68.80 -36.86 -168.05
CA THR A 1108 67.33 -36.67 -168.13
C THR A 1108 66.48 -37.05 -166.90
N VAL A 1109 66.47 -36.22 -165.84
CA VAL A 1109 65.29 -35.82 -164.99
C VAL A 1109 65.72 -34.72 -163.99
N VAL A 1110 64.89 -33.69 -163.80
CA VAL A 1110 65.06 -32.52 -162.90
C VAL A 1110 64.48 -32.82 -161.51
N GLY A 1111 65.26 -32.65 -160.43
CA GLY A 1111 64.79 -32.78 -159.04
C GLY A 1111 64.30 -31.46 -158.42
N ASN A 1112 63.23 -31.49 -157.63
CA ASN A 1112 62.75 -30.39 -156.78
C ASN A 1112 63.58 -30.32 -155.48
N GLY A 1113 64.02 -29.13 -155.08
CA GLY A 1113 64.65 -28.85 -153.78
C GLY A 1113 63.97 -27.68 -153.05
N THR A 1114 63.87 -27.74 -151.73
CA THR A 1114 63.28 -26.73 -150.84
C THR A 1114 64.33 -25.70 -150.39
N VAL A 1115 63.94 -24.43 -150.25
CA VAL A 1115 64.79 -23.39 -149.60
C VAL A 1115 64.78 -23.56 -148.07
N PRO A 1116 65.85 -23.17 -147.34
CA PRO A 1116 65.88 -23.23 -145.86
C PRO A 1116 64.81 -22.33 -145.19
N SER A 1117 64.22 -22.76 -144.06
CA SER A 1117 63.15 -22.01 -143.37
C SER A 1117 63.64 -20.70 -142.73
N SER A 1118 63.03 -19.57 -143.06
CA SER A 1118 63.24 -18.25 -142.43
C SER A 1118 61.94 -17.44 -142.41
N GLY A 1119 61.67 -16.62 -141.37
CA GLY A 1119 60.47 -15.76 -141.28
C GLY A 1119 59.70 -15.64 -139.94
N ALA A 1120 60.24 -16.10 -138.79
CA ALA A 1120 59.57 -15.97 -137.48
C ALA A 1120 59.56 -14.50 -136.96
N HIS A 1121 58.39 -14.01 -136.51
CA HIS A 1121 58.24 -12.67 -135.89
C HIS A 1121 57.06 -12.62 -134.89
N THR A 1122 57.00 -11.58 -134.05
CA THR A 1122 55.95 -11.32 -133.04
C THR A 1122 55.32 -9.93 -133.18
N HIS A 1123 54.14 -9.70 -132.58
CA HIS A 1123 53.44 -8.40 -132.51
C HIS A 1123 53.07 -8.06 -131.05
N SER A 1124 52.95 -6.78 -130.70
CA SER A 1124 52.51 -6.30 -129.37
C SER A 1124 50.99 -6.01 -129.33
N VAL A 1125 50.33 -6.26 -128.19
CA VAL A 1125 48.87 -6.05 -127.97
C VAL A 1125 48.64 -5.21 -126.70
N SER A 1126 47.71 -4.23 -126.72
CA SER A 1126 47.34 -3.39 -125.55
C SER A 1126 45.85 -3.02 -125.52
N GLY A 1127 45.22 -2.92 -124.33
CA GLY A 1127 43.84 -2.44 -124.10
C GLY A 1127 43.47 -2.25 -122.62
N THR A 1128 42.32 -1.60 -122.31
CA THR A 1128 41.82 -1.30 -120.94
C THR A 1128 40.45 -1.95 -120.69
N ALA A 1129 40.20 -2.49 -119.50
CA ALA A 1129 38.92 -3.12 -119.12
C ALA A 1129 37.84 -2.10 -118.68
N THR A 1130 36.55 -2.45 -118.81
CA THR A 1130 35.37 -1.63 -118.45
C THR A 1130 35.11 -1.58 -116.94
N SER A 1131 34.63 -0.46 -116.39
CA SER A 1131 34.40 -0.26 -114.94
C SER A 1131 33.21 -1.07 -114.36
N ALA A 1132 33.43 -1.84 -113.28
CA ALA A 1132 32.42 -2.53 -112.46
C ALA A 1132 32.90 -2.65 -110.99
N GLY A 1133 31.99 -2.79 -110.00
CA GLY A 1133 32.36 -3.06 -108.58
C GLY A 1133 31.63 -2.31 -107.45
N ALA A 1134 30.63 -1.47 -107.72
CA ALA A 1134 29.88 -0.73 -106.67
C ALA A 1134 29.01 -1.67 -105.82
N HIS A 1135 29.20 -1.67 -104.49
CA HIS A 1135 28.39 -2.43 -103.53
C HIS A 1135 28.38 -1.77 -102.13
N ALA A 1136 27.45 -2.16 -101.27
CA ALA A 1136 27.32 -1.68 -99.88
C ALA A 1136 27.26 -2.87 -98.89
N HIS A 1137 27.55 -2.61 -97.61
CA HIS A 1137 27.54 -3.61 -96.53
C HIS A 1137 26.58 -3.21 -95.41
N THR A 1138 25.97 -4.19 -94.74
CA THR A 1138 25.14 -4.01 -93.52
C THR A 1138 25.97 -4.27 -92.27
N VAL A 1139 25.97 -3.35 -91.30
CA VAL A 1139 26.70 -3.50 -90.03
C VAL A 1139 25.74 -3.46 -88.85
N GLY A 1140 25.65 -4.54 -88.08
CA GLY A 1140 24.89 -4.60 -86.83
C GLY A 1140 25.68 -4.02 -85.65
N ILE A 1141 25.16 -2.99 -84.98
CA ILE A 1141 25.83 -2.31 -83.84
C ILE A 1141 25.47 -2.97 -82.49
N GLY A 1142 24.24 -3.49 -82.34
CA GLY A 1142 23.76 -4.15 -81.12
C GLY A 1142 23.16 -3.20 -80.07
N ALA A 1143 22.48 -3.77 -79.07
CA ALA A 1143 21.95 -3.04 -77.93
C ALA A 1143 22.95 -3.03 -76.76
N HIS A 1144 22.94 -1.97 -75.95
CA HIS A 1144 23.73 -1.90 -74.73
C HIS A 1144 22.94 -1.21 -73.61
N THR A 1145 23.32 -1.48 -72.36
CA THR A 1145 22.75 -0.87 -71.15
C THR A 1145 23.87 -0.30 -70.29
N HIS A 1146 23.52 0.66 -69.43
CA HIS A 1146 24.43 1.26 -68.45
C HIS A 1146 23.86 1.08 -67.05
N SER A 1147 24.71 0.88 -66.05
CA SER A 1147 24.34 0.97 -64.64
C SER A 1147 24.61 2.39 -64.12
N VAL A 1148 23.64 2.98 -63.42
CA VAL A 1148 23.78 4.31 -62.80
C VAL A 1148 23.68 4.15 -61.29
N ALA A 1149 24.77 4.46 -60.58
CA ALA A 1149 24.78 4.47 -59.12
C ALA A 1149 24.03 5.70 -58.59
N ILE A 1150 22.92 5.47 -57.87
CA ILE A 1150 22.08 6.55 -57.30
C ILE A 1150 22.67 7.09 -55.97
N GLY A 1151 23.41 6.25 -55.23
CA GLY A 1151 23.99 6.59 -53.92
C GLY A 1151 23.01 6.46 -52.75
N SER A 1152 23.52 6.63 -51.53
CA SER A 1152 22.70 6.64 -50.31
C SER A 1152 22.23 8.05 -49.99
N HIS A 1153 20.98 8.19 -49.56
CA HIS A 1153 20.44 9.42 -48.98
C HIS A 1153 19.66 9.08 -47.71
N GLY A 1154 19.35 10.09 -46.91
CA GLY A 1154 18.59 9.95 -45.67
C GLY A 1154 17.61 11.09 -45.51
N HIS A 1155 16.75 10.96 -44.50
CA HIS A 1155 15.75 11.97 -44.15
C HIS A 1155 15.86 12.31 -42.67
N THR A 1156 15.59 13.57 -42.33
CA THR A 1156 15.35 13.97 -40.95
C THR A 1156 13.96 13.53 -40.54
N ILE A 1157 13.87 12.73 -39.47
CA ILE A 1157 12.59 12.32 -38.89
C ILE A 1157 12.33 13.14 -37.64
N THR A 1158 11.21 13.85 -37.61
CA THR A 1158 10.74 14.60 -36.44
C THR A 1158 9.55 13.85 -35.84
N VAL A 1159 9.69 13.39 -34.59
CA VAL A 1159 8.57 12.86 -33.80
C VAL A 1159 8.00 14.01 -32.97
N ASN A 1160 6.76 14.41 -33.26
CA ASN A 1160 6.12 15.50 -32.55
C ASN A 1160 5.85 15.11 -31.08
N ALA A 1161 5.93 16.10 -30.18
CA ALA A 1161 5.58 15.90 -28.78
C ALA A 1161 4.09 15.51 -28.66
N ALA A 1162 3.80 14.52 -27.82
CA ALA A 1162 2.45 14.07 -27.51
C ALA A 1162 2.31 13.87 -26.00
N GLY A 1163 1.26 14.45 -25.41
CA GLY A 1163 1.03 14.42 -23.96
C GLY A 1163 0.37 15.71 -23.46
N ASN A 1164 0.00 15.71 -22.18
CA ASN A 1164 -0.45 16.91 -21.47
C ASN A 1164 0.75 17.66 -20.88
N ALA A 1165 0.51 18.84 -20.30
CA ALA A 1165 1.54 19.61 -19.62
C ALA A 1165 2.14 18.87 -18.39
N GLU A 1166 1.34 18.02 -17.74
CA GLU A 1166 1.75 17.24 -16.55
C GLU A 1166 1.45 15.75 -16.75
N ASN A 1167 2.33 14.90 -16.22
CA ASN A 1167 2.13 13.47 -16.13
C ASN A 1167 1.32 13.13 -14.86
N THR A 1168 0.02 12.91 -15.05
CA THR A 1168 -0.93 12.71 -13.96
C THR A 1168 -1.36 11.25 -13.79
N VAL A 1169 -1.68 10.90 -12.55
CA VAL A 1169 -2.51 9.73 -12.21
C VAL A 1169 -3.91 10.19 -11.85
N LYS A 1170 -4.90 9.28 -11.78
CA LYS A 1170 -6.24 9.64 -11.27
C LYS A 1170 -6.10 10.23 -9.86
N ASN A 1171 -6.54 11.47 -9.67
CA ASN A 1171 -6.42 12.22 -8.42
C ASN A 1171 -7.71 13.00 -8.13
N ILE A 1172 -7.89 13.37 -6.86
CA ILE A 1172 -8.96 14.25 -6.37
C ILE A 1172 -8.28 15.41 -5.64
N ALA A 1173 -8.71 16.63 -5.90
CA ALA A 1173 -8.16 17.82 -5.26
C ALA A 1173 -8.67 17.95 -3.81
N PHE A 1174 -7.73 18.08 -2.87
CA PHE A 1174 -7.98 18.43 -1.48
C PHE A 1174 -7.09 19.62 -1.11
N ASN A 1175 -7.55 20.44 -0.18
CA ASN A 1175 -6.73 21.49 0.42
C ASN A 1175 -5.84 20.87 1.50
N TYR A 1176 -4.53 20.82 1.29
CA TYR A 1176 -3.63 20.41 2.37
C TYR A 1176 -3.56 21.50 3.44
N ILE A 1177 -3.97 21.16 4.65
CA ILE A 1177 -3.89 22.02 5.84
C ILE A 1177 -2.94 21.42 6.88
N VAL A 1178 -2.44 22.25 7.78
CA VAL A 1178 -1.56 21.84 8.87
C VAL A 1178 -2.03 22.46 10.18
N ARG A 1179 -2.00 21.68 11.28
CA ARG A 1179 -2.30 22.20 12.62
C ARG A 1179 -1.15 23.11 13.07
N LEU A 1180 -1.47 24.25 13.68
CA LEU A 1180 -0.47 25.24 14.09
C LEU A 1180 0.13 24.96 15.49
N ALA A 1181 -0.68 24.50 16.45
CA ALA A 1181 -0.30 24.34 17.86
C ALA A 1181 -0.79 23.03 18.48
#